data_AF-A0A353Y9R8-F1
#
_entry.id   AF-A0A353Y9R8-F1
#
_cell.length_a   1.000
_cell.length_b   1.000
_cell.length_c   1.000
_cell.angle_alpha   90.00
_cell.angle_beta   90.00
_cell.angle_gamma   90.00
#
_symmetry.space_group_name_H-M   'P 1'
#
loop_
_entity.id
_entity.type
_entity.pdbx_description
1 polymer ?
#
loop_
_entity_poly.entity_id
_entity_poly.type
_entity_poly.pdbx_seq_one_letter_code
_entity_poly.pdbx_strand_id
1 'polypeptide(L)'
;MANGCSRISASACASSLALNWGGRYMVRQLYQQPSGPRGVARGERPTFATPQPRGTPFSDTLGLTGNAKNVTTRGDTGMSGALVGFRIDGDKKLMRLHGERNCEEVLTELLACLRHISDARLQTYARTLRLVASDQNLFPDEAARAAMQDFAENHLGESCRFQTWAEAFDEFQGLEAWHAGFPFMPAASIDACGDVIWGFLVDLDAGELQIFVNRNKRFLWREMACPQPAYCTLTLDHARLLTPDDVSSLHNLLHQHSYSDGVDPVLPLHDLLSDRFPGPGGWQARLRLAHGRVRLLLERGEISAKVRQVGELRLDDPHCGALLQASLAPPVLALSLGIYGTAASLGQVALVAAHLEQLPFGPEEGGLPLLDLGLRPSSGLGLPLGSGFFDAVRASFLAAGMSMQGWRFLIKQNNAVLRFMLQFYPPSARILRDFARFINLLASAMQNEPLRLVRCQPALRGVERILDRTRGRPGPLREENARIFLRAIMRARLSPQDEANLLHDAQDVSDYVYSHGAVLKGVTWASLCRRSDAWHRALLVTVDPEKDVRWPALLPQYNAGPFLAVELDTGSLLAEEGLEQRHCIGTYVNACASGATRVFSLRRNGKRAATIELQRNHDGSWRMVQIRGKANTVVQDSAALEAAERVAQAYSEAARSRSQEPLARSHASASGLMAPSYLIHRQEHWTG
;
A
#
# COMPACT_ATOMS: atom_id res chain seq x y z
N MET A 1 -35.39 -4.30 43.21
CA MET A 1 -36.73 -3.88 43.67
C MET A 1 -37.41 -3.15 42.53
N ALA A 2 -38.59 -3.65 42.10
CA ALA A 2 -39.74 -3.00 41.42
C ALA A 2 -39.46 -1.85 40.42
N ASN A 3 -39.98 -1.74 39.20
CA ASN A 3 -41.07 -2.32 38.38
C ASN A 3 -40.78 -1.80 36.94
N GLY A 4 -41.31 -2.24 35.80
CA GLY A 4 -42.37 -3.16 35.36
C GLY A 4 -42.46 -2.97 33.82
N CYS A 5 -42.60 -4.06 33.06
CA CYS A 5 -43.73 -4.39 32.16
C CYS A 5 -44.30 -3.20 31.34
N SER A 6 -44.50 -3.27 30.03
CA SER A 6 -45.10 -4.39 29.28
C SER A 6 -44.92 -4.24 27.75
N ARG A 7 -44.92 -5.41 27.09
CA ARG A 7 -45.10 -5.65 25.64
C ARG A 7 -46.55 -5.40 25.20
N ILE A 8 -46.76 -5.21 23.89
CA ILE A 8 -47.78 -5.78 22.96
C ILE A 8 -47.43 -5.19 21.57
N SER A 9 -47.07 -5.88 20.48
CA SER A 9 -47.61 -7.04 19.74
C SER A 9 -48.69 -6.70 18.69
N ALA A 10 -48.48 -7.26 17.47
CA ALA A 10 -49.40 -7.50 16.33
C ALA A 10 -49.59 -6.34 15.30
N SER A 11 -49.15 -6.50 14.04
CA SER A 11 -49.81 -7.15 12.87
C SER A 11 -50.72 -6.15 12.12
N ALA A 12 -51.00 -6.15 10.82
CA ALA A 12 -50.61 -6.85 9.61
C ALA A 12 -51.35 -6.14 8.44
N CYS A 13 -50.98 -6.44 7.19
CA CYS A 13 -51.79 -6.27 5.96
C CYS A 13 -52.07 -4.82 5.48
N ALA A 14 -52.33 -4.53 4.21
CA ALA A 14 -52.09 -5.15 2.90
C ALA A 14 -52.59 -4.13 1.85
N SER A 15 -52.15 -4.30 0.60
CA SER A 15 -52.96 -4.07 -0.61
C SER A 15 -53.17 -2.65 -1.17
N SER A 16 -52.52 -2.44 -2.34
CA SER A 16 -53.18 -2.31 -3.66
C SER A 16 -53.55 -0.95 -4.27
N LEU A 17 -53.35 -0.94 -5.60
CA LEU A 17 -53.93 -0.12 -6.69
C LEU A 17 -53.38 1.31 -6.82
N ALA A 18 -52.84 1.81 -7.95
CA ALA A 18 -52.98 1.63 -9.41
C ALA A 18 -53.49 2.95 -10.05
N LEU A 19 -52.96 3.21 -11.26
CA LEU A 19 -53.52 4.03 -12.35
C LEU A 19 -53.21 5.54 -12.46
N ASN A 20 -52.36 5.80 -13.47
CA ASN A 20 -52.60 6.60 -14.68
C ASN A 20 -52.57 8.14 -14.69
N TRP A 21 -52.36 8.63 -15.93
CA TRP A 21 -52.29 9.99 -16.49
C TRP A 21 -50.87 10.54 -16.62
N GLY A 22 -50.27 10.77 -17.80
CA GLY A 22 -50.80 11.07 -19.13
C GLY A 22 -50.70 12.56 -19.40
N GLY A 23 -49.74 13.00 -20.24
CA GLY A 23 -49.59 14.42 -20.58
C GLY A 23 -48.43 14.72 -21.53
N ARG A 24 -48.72 14.72 -22.84
CA ARG A 24 -47.90 15.25 -23.94
C ARG A 24 -47.78 16.78 -23.82
N TYR A 25 -46.63 17.36 -24.19
CA TYR A 25 -46.60 18.63 -24.95
C TYR A 25 -45.36 18.73 -25.85
N MET A 26 -45.63 19.24 -27.05
CA MET A 26 -44.76 19.40 -28.22
C MET A 26 -43.90 20.68 -28.18
N VAL A 27 -42.69 20.55 -28.76
CA VAL A 27 -42.06 21.42 -29.79
C VAL A 27 -42.04 22.93 -29.60
N ARG A 28 -40.83 23.52 -29.55
CA ARG A 28 -40.43 24.62 -30.45
C ARG A 28 -38.91 24.76 -30.59
N GLN A 29 -38.43 24.58 -31.83
CA GLN A 29 -37.15 25.06 -32.34
C GLN A 29 -37.09 26.59 -32.33
N LEU A 30 -35.90 27.18 -32.18
CA LEU A 30 -35.49 28.37 -32.92
C LEU A 30 -33.95 28.40 -33.04
N TYR A 31 -33.50 28.47 -34.29
CA TYR A 31 -32.14 28.70 -34.77
C TYR A 31 -31.69 30.14 -34.48
N GLN A 32 -30.37 30.37 -34.28
CA GLN A 32 -29.53 31.30 -35.08
C GLN A 32 -28.13 31.53 -34.44
N GLN A 33 -27.09 31.19 -35.20
CA GLN A 33 -25.77 31.87 -35.26
C GLN A 33 -25.76 32.76 -36.55
N PRO A 34 -24.67 33.45 -37.01
CA PRO A 34 -23.29 33.66 -36.51
C PRO A 34 -22.75 35.12 -36.71
N SER A 35 -21.42 35.30 -36.58
CA SER A 35 -20.49 36.38 -37.05
C SER A 35 -19.95 37.29 -35.94
N GLY A 36 -18.68 37.71 -35.85
CA GLY A 36 -17.43 37.59 -36.64
C GLY A 36 -16.34 38.50 -35.98
N PRO A 37 -15.04 38.47 -36.38
CA PRO A 37 -13.91 39.02 -35.61
C PRO A 37 -13.26 40.30 -36.19
N ARG A 38 -12.63 41.14 -35.32
CA ARG A 38 -11.62 42.22 -35.58
C ARG A 38 -10.90 42.52 -34.23
N GLY A 39 -9.67 43.00 -34.05
CA GLY A 39 -8.59 43.52 -34.89
C GLY A 39 -7.63 44.39 -34.01
N VAL A 40 -6.32 44.18 -34.16
CA VAL A 40 -5.07 44.94 -33.86
C VAL A 40 -5.08 46.40 -33.29
N ALA A 41 -4.18 46.69 -32.32
CA ALA A 41 -3.28 47.91 -32.18
C ALA A 41 -2.37 47.74 -30.92
N ARG A 42 -1.02 47.79 -30.91
CA ARG A 42 0.05 48.83 -31.12
C ARG A 42 0.32 49.83 -29.95
N GLY A 43 1.61 49.94 -29.56
CA GLY A 43 2.27 51.00 -28.74
C GLY A 43 2.54 50.59 -27.28
N GLU A 44 3.69 50.78 -26.61
CA GLU A 44 4.83 51.71 -26.73
C GLU A 44 6.10 51.17 -25.98
N ARG A 45 7.29 51.72 -26.30
CA ARG A 45 8.59 51.64 -25.56
C ARG A 45 8.99 53.06 -25.12
N PRO A 46 9.88 53.23 -24.09
CA PRO A 46 11.30 53.61 -24.33
C PRO A 46 12.30 52.88 -23.38
N THR A 47 13.47 52.33 -23.81
CA THR A 47 14.86 52.90 -23.88
C THR A 47 15.40 53.55 -22.58
N PHE A 48 16.66 53.47 -22.12
CA PHE A 48 18.01 53.07 -22.58
C PHE A 48 18.93 53.00 -21.33
N ALA A 49 20.04 52.23 -21.33
CA ALA A 49 21.40 52.65 -20.91
C ALA A 49 22.31 51.47 -20.48
N THR A 50 23.43 51.33 -21.19
CA THR A 50 24.68 50.65 -20.80
C THR A 50 25.78 51.71 -20.71
N PRO A 51 26.89 51.47 -19.98
CA PRO A 51 28.13 51.16 -20.72
C PRO A 51 29.12 50.22 -19.98
N GLN A 52 29.89 49.45 -20.77
CA GLN A 52 31.25 48.99 -20.43
C GLN A 52 32.28 49.96 -21.06
N PRO A 53 33.58 49.94 -20.68
CA PRO A 53 34.55 49.24 -21.55
C PRO A 53 35.88 48.68 -20.93
N ARG A 54 36.45 47.67 -21.65
CA ARG A 54 37.88 47.42 -22.03
C ARG A 54 38.89 46.66 -21.13
N GLY A 55 39.55 45.65 -21.74
CA GLY A 55 40.98 45.32 -21.57
C GLY A 55 41.39 43.81 -21.57
N THR A 56 42.05 43.32 -22.62
CA THR A 56 42.67 41.97 -22.84
C THR A 56 44.22 42.02 -22.68
N PRO A 57 45.09 40.98 -22.94
CA PRO A 57 45.07 39.49 -22.83
C PRO A 57 46.35 38.85 -22.17
N PHE A 58 46.52 37.50 -22.25
CA PHE A 58 47.65 36.58 -21.86
C PHE A 58 47.67 36.09 -20.39
N SER A 59 47.95 34.83 -20.02
CA SER A 59 48.59 33.66 -20.64
C SER A 59 48.11 32.32 -20.03
N ASP A 60 48.34 31.22 -20.74
CA ASP A 60 48.10 29.81 -20.39
C ASP A 60 48.70 29.36 -19.04
N THR A 61 47.96 28.53 -18.28
CA THR A 61 48.46 27.25 -17.74
C THR A 61 47.32 26.36 -17.22
N LEU A 62 47.44 25.06 -17.49
CA LEU A 62 46.51 23.99 -17.14
C LEU A 62 46.21 23.88 -15.63
N GLY A 63 44.95 23.61 -15.31
CA GLY A 63 44.49 23.16 -14.00
C GLY A 63 43.08 22.58 -14.08
N LEU A 64 42.98 21.27 -14.30
CA LEU A 64 41.74 20.50 -14.34
C LEU A 64 41.04 20.55 -12.97
N THR A 65 39.96 21.31 -12.85
CA THR A 65 38.93 21.12 -11.82
C THR A 65 37.59 20.88 -12.50
N GLY A 66 37.22 19.61 -12.62
CA GLY A 66 35.93 19.16 -13.15
C GLY A 66 34.79 19.54 -12.21
N ASN A 67 33.91 20.39 -12.72
CA ASN A 67 32.66 20.81 -12.09
C ASN A 67 31.75 19.63 -11.73
N ALA A 68 31.36 19.58 -10.45
CA ALA A 68 30.19 18.87 -9.98
C ALA A 68 28.93 19.47 -10.65
N LYS A 69 28.39 18.78 -11.65
CA LYS A 69 27.07 19.07 -12.20
C LYS A 69 26.03 18.18 -11.52
N ASN A 70 25.09 18.87 -10.89
CA ASN A 70 23.77 18.42 -10.45
C ASN A 70 23.22 17.24 -11.26
N VAL A 71 23.17 16.07 -10.63
CA VAL A 71 22.29 14.97 -11.05
C VAL A 71 20.95 15.19 -10.37
N THR A 72 19.99 15.68 -11.13
CA THR A 72 18.57 15.62 -10.82
C THR A 72 18.14 14.16 -10.67
N THR A 73 17.64 13.83 -9.48
CA THR A 73 17.04 12.55 -9.11
C THR A 73 15.80 12.25 -9.97
N ARG A 74 16.01 11.47 -11.04
CA ARG A 74 14.94 10.62 -11.61
C ARG A 74 14.72 9.46 -10.65
N GLY A 75 13.46 9.09 -10.44
CA GLY A 75 13.05 8.09 -9.45
C GLY A 75 13.79 6.77 -9.62
N ASP A 76 14.59 6.42 -8.61
CA ASP A 76 15.13 5.09 -8.41
C ASP A 76 13.97 4.13 -8.11
N THR A 77 13.57 3.34 -9.10
CA THR A 77 13.08 1.98 -8.85
C THR A 77 14.31 1.19 -8.40
N GLY A 78 14.59 1.23 -7.09
CA GLY A 78 15.78 0.64 -6.51
C GLY A 78 15.87 -0.86 -6.76
N MET A 79 17.00 -1.31 -7.30
CA MET A 79 17.35 -2.72 -7.40
C MET A 79 17.41 -3.32 -5.99
N SER A 80 16.35 -4.01 -5.54
CA SER A 80 16.29 -4.59 -4.20
C SER A 80 17.10 -5.89 -4.13
N GLY A 81 18.34 -5.81 -3.63
CA GLY A 81 19.15 -6.99 -3.29
C GLY A 81 18.86 -7.54 -1.89
N ALA A 82 19.53 -8.63 -1.53
CA ALA A 82 19.57 -9.21 -0.19
C ALA A 82 21.02 -9.41 0.27
N LEU A 83 21.26 -9.45 1.59
CA LEU A 83 22.56 -9.83 2.16
C LEU A 83 22.49 -11.25 2.72
N VAL A 84 23.49 -12.07 2.43
CA VAL A 84 23.68 -13.39 3.05
C VAL A 84 25.07 -13.43 3.66
N GLY A 85 25.23 -14.04 4.83
CA GLY A 85 26.53 -14.12 5.48
C GLY A 85 26.68 -15.29 6.43
N PHE A 86 27.92 -15.45 6.90
CA PHE A 86 28.30 -16.46 7.89
C PHE A 86 28.99 -15.78 9.08
N ARG A 87 28.80 -16.34 10.27
CA ARG A 87 29.60 -16.02 11.46
C ARG A 87 30.24 -17.28 12.02
N ILE A 88 31.53 -17.21 12.28
CA ILE A 88 32.32 -18.28 12.91
C ILE A 88 33.50 -17.69 13.68
N ASP A 89 33.79 -18.26 14.84
CA ASP A 89 34.86 -17.84 15.74
C ASP A 89 34.78 -16.33 16.08
N GLY A 90 33.56 -15.76 16.12
CA GLY A 90 33.29 -14.34 16.36
C GLY A 90 33.42 -13.43 15.13
N ASP A 91 33.99 -13.91 14.02
CA ASP A 91 34.16 -13.14 12.79
C ASP A 91 32.96 -13.31 11.86
N LYS A 92 32.50 -12.20 11.27
CA LYS A 92 31.33 -12.15 10.37
C LYS A 92 31.75 -11.74 8.96
N LYS A 93 31.38 -12.53 7.95
CA LYS A 93 31.54 -12.17 6.53
C LYS A 93 30.18 -12.12 5.84
N LEU A 94 29.93 -11.04 5.09
CA LEU A 94 28.67 -10.76 4.41
C LEU A 94 28.87 -10.64 2.91
N MET A 95 27.87 -11.09 2.16
CA MET A 95 27.80 -11.04 0.72
C MET A 95 26.48 -10.41 0.29
N ARG A 96 26.54 -9.50 -0.69
CA ARG A 96 25.36 -8.90 -1.31
C ARG A 96 24.95 -9.71 -2.54
N LEU A 97 23.72 -10.18 -2.55
CA LEU A 97 23.07 -10.73 -3.74
C LEU A 97 22.51 -9.56 -4.57
N HIS A 98 22.84 -9.56 -5.86
CA HIS A 98 22.39 -8.55 -6.83
C HIS A 98 21.13 -9.02 -7.58
N GLY A 99 20.37 -8.07 -8.17
CA GLY A 99 19.11 -8.33 -8.88
C GLY A 99 17.86 -8.04 -8.03
N GLU A 100 16.68 -8.06 -8.66
CA GLU A 100 15.38 -7.92 -7.98
C GLU A 100 15.02 -9.24 -7.28
N ARG A 101 15.61 -9.48 -6.10
CA ARG A 101 15.33 -10.70 -5.31
C ARG A 101 14.43 -10.37 -4.12
N ASN A 102 13.37 -11.13 -3.95
CA ASN A 102 12.52 -11.02 -2.76
C ASN A 102 13.04 -11.94 -1.62
N CYS A 103 12.57 -11.70 -0.39
CA CYS A 103 13.04 -12.46 0.78
C CYS A 103 12.72 -13.95 0.71
N GLU A 104 11.56 -14.31 0.16
CA GLU A 104 11.09 -15.70 0.07
C GLU A 104 11.96 -16.53 -0.88
N GLU A 105 12.33 -15.97 -2.03
CA GLU A 105 13.23 -16.59 -3.00
C GLU A 105 14.62 -16.84 -2.40
N VAL A 106 15.24 -15.81 -1.82
CA VAL A 106 16.58 -15.93 -1.22
C VAL A 106 16.59 -16.92 -0.06
N LEU A 107 15.56 -16.87 0.80
CA LEU A 107 15.45 -17.81 1.91
C LEU A 107 15.25 -19.25 1.41
N THR A 108 14.42 -19.45 0.39
CA THR A 108 14.20 -20.78 -0.21
C THR A 108 15.48 -21.37 -0.79
N GLU A 109 16.25 -20.57 -1.54
CA GLU A 109 17.56 -20.98 -2.08
C GLU A 109 18.56 -21.31 -0.96
N LEU A 110 18.68 -20.43 0.04
CA LEU A 110 19.56 -20.66 1.19
C LEU A 110 19.21 -21.96 1.93
N LEU A 111 17.92 -22.21 2.18
CA LEU A 111 17.45 -23.42 2.84
C LEU A 111 17.68 -24.68 2.00
N ALA A 112 17.53 -24.59 0.68
CA ALA A 112 17.87 -25.69 -0.22
C ALA A 112 19.36 -26.04 -0.10
N CYS A 113 20.24 -25.04 -0.08
CA CYS A 113 21.66 -25.24 0.16
C CYS A 113 21.94 -25.89 1.53
N LEU A 114 21.35 -25.36 2.62
CA LEU A 114 21.55 -25.87 3.98
C LEU A 114 21.10 -27.33 4.18
N ARG A 115 20.12 -27.82 3.41
CA ARG A 115 19.66 -29.23 3.47
C ARG A 115 20.70 -30.23 2.96
N HIS A 116 21.61 -29.79 2.08
CA HIS A 116 22.59 -30.66 1.44
C HIS A 116 23.98 -30.59 2.09
N ILE A 117 24.20 -29.67 3.04
CA ILE A 117 25.51 -29.43 3.66
C ILE A 117 25.44 -29.65 5.18
N SER A 118 26.34 -30.49 5.70
CA SER A 118 26.47 -30.74 7.14
C SER A 118 27.13 -29.57 7.88
N ASP A 119 26.87 -29.44 9.19
CA ASP A 119 27.45 -28.36 10.01
C ASP A 119 28.98 -28.39 10.03
N ALA A 120 29.58 -29.58 10.09
CA ALA A 120 31.04 -29.73 10.02
C ALA A 120 31.60 -29.18 8.70
N ARG A 121 30.90 -29.41 7.58
CA ARG A 121 31.28 -28.86 6.27
C ARG A 121 31.07 -27.35 6.21
N LEU A 122 29.94 -26.84 6.73
CA LEU A 122 29.69 -25.39 6.82
C LEU A 122 30.78 -24.68 7.64
N GLN A 123 31.23 -25.27 8.75
CA GLN A 123 32.32 -24.74 9.56
C GLN A 123 33.64 -24.73 8.79
N THR A 124 33.97 -25.80 8.06
CA THR A 124 35.14 -25.83 7.19
C THR A 124 35.06 -24.73 6.14
N TYR A 125 33.93 -24.57 5.45
CA TYR A 125 33.75 -23.50 4.46
C TYR A 125 33.90 -22.11 5.07
N ALA A 126 33.25 -21.83 6.19
CA ALA A 126 33.31 -20.54 6.84
C ALA A 126 34.74 -20.21 7.31
N ARG A 127 35.49 -21.20 7.83
CA ARG A 127 36.92 -21.06 8.17
C ARG A 127 37.78 -20.84 6.94
N THR A 128 37.56 -21.59 5.87
CA THR A 128 38.29 -21.39 4.60
C THR A 128 38.04 -20.00 4.03
N LEU A 129 36.79 -19.52 4.05
CA LEU A 129 36.43 -18.16 3.64
C LEU A 129 37.11 -17.10 4.52
N ARG A 130 37.34 -17.37 5.81
CA ARG A 130 38.13 -16.49 6.69
C ARG A 130 39.56 -16.32 6.19
N LEU A 131 40.16 -17.39 5.66
CA LEU A 131 41.54 -17.41 5.16
C LEU A 131 41.73 -16.68 3.81
N VAL A 132 40.65 -16.36 3.09
CA VAL A 132 40.74 -15.61 1.82
C VAL A 132 40.99 -14.12 2.10
N ALA A 133 42.21 -13.66 1.82
CA ALA A 133 42.58 -12.26 1.76
C ALA A 133 42.29 -11.68 0.37
N SER A 134 41.82 -10.43 0.29
CA SER A 134 41.35 -9.80 -0.96
C SER A 134 42.45 -9.57 -2.01
N ASP A 135 43.71 -9.79 -1.66
CA ASP A 135 44.90 -9.61 -2.50
C ASP A 135 45.50 -10.92 -3.01
N GLN A 136 44.94 -12.09 -2.63
CA GLN A 136 45.51 -13.40 -2.97
C GLN A 136 44.54 -14.24 -3.81
N ASN A 137 44.93 -14.51 -5.06
CA ASN A 137 44.17 -15.38 -5.98
C ASN A 137 44.50 -16.89 -5.80
N LEU A 138 45.43 -17.22 -4.90
CA LEU A 138 45.82 -18.60 -4.59
C LEU A 138 45.15 -19.08 -3.30
N PHE A 139 44.92 -20.39 -3.21
CA PHE A 139 44.51 -20.99 -1.94
C PHE A 139 45.60 -20.79 -0.87
N PRO A 140 45.23 -20.45 0.36
CA PRO A 140 46.18 -20.22 1.44
C PRO A 140 46.96 -21.49 1.80
N ASP A 141 46.34 -22.67 1.63
CA ASP A 141 46.95 -23.98 1.78
C ASP A 141 46.21 -25.06 0.98
N GLU A 142 46.76 -26.28 0.98
CA GLU A 142 46.20 -27.45 0.32
C GLU A 142 44.86 -27.89 0.93
N ALA A 143 44.65 -27.63 2.22
CA ALA A 143 43.41 -28.00 2.91
C ALA A 143 42.24 -27.14 2.47
N ALA A 144 42.45 -25.83 2.28
CA ALA A 144 41.49 -24.90 1.70
C ALA A 144 41.12 -25.30 0.26
N ARG A 145 42.12 -25.69 -0.54
CA ARG A 145 41.90 -26.17 -1.91
C ARG A 145 41.09 -27.46 -1.94
N ALA A 146 41.46 -28.45 -1.12
CA ALA A 146 40.75 -29.72 -1.03
C ALA A 146 39.30 -29.53 -0.57
N ALA A 147 39.07 -28.66 0.43
CA ALA A 147 37.73 -28.35 0.90
C ALA A 147 36.84 -27.76 -0.21
N MET A 148 37.38 -26.86 -1.04
CA MET A 148 36.62 -26.28 -2.15
C MET A 148 36.38 -27.29 -3.29
N GLN A 149 37.33 -28.17 -3.58
CA GLN A 149 37.16 -29.21 -4.60
C GLN A 149 36.10 -30.23 -4.16
N ASP A 150 36.12 -30.63 -2.88
CA ASP A 150 35.05 -31.44 -2.28
C ASP A 150 33.70 -30.74 -2.40
N PHE A 151 33.62 -29.41 -2.20
CA PHE A 151 32.37 -28.67 -2.39
C PHE A 151 31.82 -28.80 -3.81
N ALA A 152 32.68 -28.61 -4.81
CA ALA A 152 32.31 -28.68 -6.22
C ALA A 152 31.75 -30.05 -6.58
N GLU A 153 32.44 -31.11 -6.18
CA GLU A 153 32.03 -32.48 -6.44
C GLU A 153 30.69 -32.82 -5.80
N ASN A 154 30.44 -32.35 -4.58
CA ASN A 154 29.18 -32.62 -3.89
C ASN A 154 27.99 -31.77 -4.42
N HIS A 155 28.24 -30.58 -4.96
CA HIS A 155 27.17 -29.66 -5.39
C HIS A 155 26.86 -29.76 -6.89
N LEU A 156 27.89 -29.92 -7.72
CA LEU A 156 27.78 -30.07 -9.17
C LEU A 156 27.70 -31.53 -9.60
N GLY A 157 28.06 -32.48 -8.73
CA GLY A 157 28.11 -33.91 -9.05
C GLY A 157 29.34 -34.30 -9.88
N GLU A 158 30.30 -33.39 -10.06
CA GLU A 158 31.48 -33.56 -10.91
C GLU A 158 32.76 -33.13 -10.18
N SER A 159 33.83 -33.91 -10.30
CA SER A 159 35.12 -33.60 -9.69
C SER A 159 35.79 -32.42 -10.42
N CYS A 160 35.48 -31.18 -10.02
CA CYS A 160 36.12 -29.98 -10.58
C CYS A 160 37.54 -29.81 -9.99
N ARG A 161 38.52 -29.51 -10.85
CA ARG A 161 39.91 -29.22 -10.43
C ARG A 161 40.29 -27.80 -10.80
N PHE A 162 40.40 -26.96 -9.79
CA PHE A 162 40.88 -25.58 -9.89
C PHE A 162 42.10 -25.38 -8.97
N GLN A 163 43.04 -24.55 -9.41
CA GLN A 163 44.26 -24.19 -8.69
C GLN A 163 44.20 -22.79 -8.08
N THR A 164 43.32 -21.94 -8.61
CA THR A 164 43.11 -20.59 -8.11
C THR A 164 41.69 -20.41 -7.61
N TRP A 165 41.51 -19.37 -6.80
CA TRP A 165 40.19 -18.90 -6.41
C TRP A 165 39.37 -18.55 -7.66
N ALA A 166 39.91 -17.75 -8.58
CA ALA A 166 39.24 -17.39 -9.84
C ALA A 166 38.72 -18.59 -10.65
N GLU A 167 39.55 -19.63 -10.85
CA GLU A 167 39.14 -20.85 -11.56
C GLU A 167 38.04 -21.61 -10.83
N ALA A 168 38.08 -21.65 -9.49
CA ALA A 168 36.99 -22.24 -8.73
C ALA A 168 35.67 -21.53 -9.04
N PHE A 169 35.67 -20.20 -9.04
CA PHE A 169 34.45 -19.40 -9.20
C PHE A 169 33.86 -19.43 -10.61
N ASP A 170 34.68 -19.57 -11.65
CA ASP A 170 34.22 -19.70 -13.04
C ASP A 170 33.46 -21.02 -13.30
N GLU A 171 33.79 -22.09 -12.58
CA GLU A 171 33.14 -23.41 -12.73
C GLU A 171 31.73 -23.47 -12.10
N PHE A 172 31.39 -22.51 -11.25
CA PHE A 172 30.14 -22.47 -10.50
C PHE A 172 29.09 -21.52 -11.14
N GLN A 173 28.91 -21.56 -12.47
CA GLN A 173 27.99 -20.63 -13.19
C GLN A 173 26.53 -20.69 -12.71
N GLY A 174 26.05 -21.83 -12.16
CA GLY A 174 24.71 -21.94 -11.57
C GLY A 174 24.52 -21.16 -10.26
N LEU A 175 25.64 -20.77 -9.63
CA LEU A 175 25.67 -19.84 -8.52
C LEU A 175 25.94 -18.40 -9.01
N GLU A 176 25.80 -18.03 -10.29
CA GLU A 176 25.89 -16.63 -10.78
C GLU A 176 25.08 -15.62 -9.94
N ALA A 177 23.97 -16.08 -9.36
CA ALA A 177 23.17 -15.42 -8.33
C ALA A 177 23.95 -15.03 -7.06
N TRP A 178 24.86 -15.90 -6.63
CA TRP A 178 25.75 -15.83 -5.47
C TRP A 178 27.20 -15.42 -5.87
N HIS A 179 27.56 -15.43 -7.15
CA HIS A 179 28.96 -15.31 -7.62
C HIS A 179 29.40 -13.89 -7.97
N ALA A 180 28.51 -12.90 -7.91
CA ALA A 180 28.93 -11.50 -7.89
C ALA A 180 29.72 -11.11 -6.60
N GLY A 181 29.93 -12.04 -5.65
CA GLY A 181 30.35 -11.71 -4.28
C GLY A 181 31.43 -12.57 -3.61
N PHE A 182 32.07 -13.53 -4.27
CA PHE A 182 33.22 -14.26 -3.73
C PHE A 182 34.32 -14.34 -4.80
N PRO A 183 35.54 -13.79 -4.66
CA PRO A 183 36.16 -12.90 -3.69
C PRO A 183 36.90 -11.78 -4.46
N PHE A 184 36.18 -10.81 -5.01
CA PHE A 184 36.75 -9.51 -5.43
C PHE A 184 35.75 -8.38 -5.25
N MET A 185 34.93 -8.47 -4.20
CA MET A 185 34.40 -7.28 -3.57
C MET A 185 35.11 -7.12 -2.23
N PRO A 186 35.90 -6.04 -1.99
CA PRO A 186 36.33 -5.72 -0.64
C PRO A 186 35.07 -5.69 0.21
N ALA A 187 35.11 -6.33 1.41
CA ALA A 187 34.00 -6.50 2.35
C ALA A 187 32.88 -5.55 1.98
N ALA A 188 31.85 -6.05 1.26
CA ALA A 188 30.91 -5.23 0.47
C ALA A 188 30.77 -3.91 1.17
N SER A 189 31.13 -2.75 0.60
CA SER A 189 31.18 -1.49 1.37
C SER A 189 29.87 -1.41 2.12
N ILE A 190 29.89 -1.80 3.40
CA ILE A 190 28.67 -2.28 4.05
C ILE A 190 27.75 -1.07 4.25
N ASP A 191 28.42 0.08 4.31
CA ASP A 191 27.97 1.45 4.29
C ASP A 191 27.28 1.83 2.95
N ALA A 192 27.64 1.21 1.83
CA ALA A 192 26.99 1.34 0.53
C ALA A 192 25.80 0.38 0.33
N CYS A 193 25.60 -0.62 1.19
CA CYS A 193 24.46 -1.56 1.13
C CYS A 193 23.18 -1.04 1.80
N GLY A 194 23.05 0.28 2.00
CA GLY A 194 21.86 0.85 2.66
C GLY A 194 20.56 0.64 1.87
N ASP A 195 20.61 0.34 0.59
CA ASP A 195 19.44 0.03 -0.23
C ASP A 195 18.92 -1.41 -0.06
N VAL A 196 19.69 -2.30 0.56
CA VAL A 196 19.27 -3.68 0.85
C VAL A 196 18.29 -3.71 2.01
N ILE A 197 17.20 -4.46 1.85
CA ILE A 197 16.13 -4.58 2.85
C ILE A 197 16.32 -5.82 3.73
N TRP A 198 16.78 -6.93 3.17
CA TRP A 198 16.82 -8.24 3.84
C TRP A 198 18.24 -8.72 4.07
N GLY A 199 18.47 -9.33 5.23
CA GLY A 199 19.75 -9.93 5.60
C GLY A 199 19.56 -11.30 6.24
N PHE A 200 20.38 -12.27 5.87
CA PHE A 200 20.37 -13.64 6.39
C PHE A 200 21.77 -13.97 6.89
N LEU A 201 21.88 -14.40 8.15
CA LEU A 201 23.15 -14.77 8.76
C LEU A 201 23.07 -16.21 9.27
N VAL A 202 23.92 -17.07 8.72
CA VAL A 202 24.16 -18.42 9.24
C VAL A 202 25.23 -18.30 10.34
N ASP A 203 24.78 -18.37 11.58
CA ASP A 203 25.60 -18.15 12.77
C ASP A 203 26.04 -19.50 13.34
N LEU A 204 27.22 -19.96 12.93
CA LEU A 204 27.73 -21.28 13.29
C LEU A 204 28.20 -21.34 14.76
N ASP A 205 28.53 -20.20 15.35
CA ASP A 205 28.87 -20.10 16.78
C ASP A 205 27.64 -20.36 17.65
N ALA A 206 26.46 -19.91 17.20
CA ALA A 206 25.19 -20.09 17.91
C ALA A 206 24.39 -21.32 17.44
N GLY A 207 24.72 -21.88 16.27
CA GLY A 207 23.92 -22.93 15.63
C GLY A 207 22.58 -22.41 15.11
N GLU A 208 22.51 -21.16 14.68
CA GLU A 208 21.26 -20.47 14.31
C GLU A 208 21.28 -19.90 12.89
N LEU A 209 20.12 -19.90 12.24
CA LEU A 209 19.80 -19.01 11.13
C LEU A 209 19.14 -17.75 11.69
N GLN A 210 19.74 -16.60 11.44
CA GLN A 210 19.27 -15.30 11.86
C GLN A 210 18.81 -14.47 10.67
N ILE A 211 17.60 -13.93 10.75
CA ILE A 211 16.97 -13.14 9.69
C ILE A 211 16.84 -11.69 10.15
N PHE A 212 17.18 -10.75 9.28
CA PHE A 212 17.21 -9.31 9.54
C PHE A 212 16.41 -8.52 8.51
N VAL A 213 15.81 -7.43 8.97
CA VAL A 213 15.07 -6.45 8.16
C VAL A 213 15.64 -5.08 8.41
N ASN A 214 16.15 -4.42 7.38
CA ASN A 214 16.67 -3.06 7.44
C ASN A 214 15.85 -2.08 6.57
N ARG A 215 14.53 -2.26 6.56
CA ARG A 215 13.62 -1.36 5.87
C ARG A 215 13.76 0.06 6.47
N ASN A 216 13.97 1.05 5.60
CA ASN A 216 14.24 2.45 5.97
C ASN A 216 15.64 2.75 6.54
N LYS A 217 16.66 1.90 6.30
CA LYS A 217 18.07 2.19 6.68
C LYS A 217 18.25 2.49 8.17
N ARG A 218 17.65 1.66 9.03
CA ARG A 218 17.59 1.88 10.49
C ARG A 218 18.90 1.64 11.21
N PHE A 219 19.69 0.71 10.68
CA PHE A 219 21.00 0.36 11.22
C PHE A 219 21.97 0.17 10.07
N LEU A 220 23.25 0.21 10.35
CA LEU A 220 24.28 -0.08 9.34
C LEU A 220 24.48 -1.60 9.29
N TRP A 221 24.60 -2.21 8.11
CA TRP A 221 24.73 -3.67 8.02
C TRP A 221 25.94 -4.26 8.78
N ARG A 222 26.92 -3.43 9.14
CA ARG A 222 28.05 -3.80 10.02
C ARG A 222 27.59 -4.12 11.43
N GLU A 223 26.50 -3.49 11.87
CA GLU A 223 25.86 -3.68 13.18
C GLU A 223 25.02 -4.98 13.23
N MET A 224 24.79 -5.64 12.09
CA MET A 224 24.02 -6.89 12.03
C MET A 224 24.60 -7.96 12.98
N ALA A 225 23.77 -8.54 13.84
CA ALA A 225 24.13 -9.46 14.93
C ALA A 225 24.97 -8.84 16.07
N CYS A 226 25.53 -7.63 15.92
CA CYS A 226 26.26 -6.91 16.97
C CYS A 226 26.41 -5.42 16.61
N PRO A 227 25.73 -4.48 17.32
CA PRO A 227 24.77 -4.68 18.42
C PRO A 227 23.35 -5.05 17.95
N GLN A 228 23.04 -4.97 16.66
CA GLN A 228 21.67 -5.15 16.16
C GLN A 228 21.24 -6.63 16.28
N PRO A 229 20.20 -6.96 17.06
CA PRO A 229 19.70 -8.32 17.14
C PRO A 229 18.91 -8.73 15.90
N ALA A 230 18.88 -10.03 15.63
CA ALA A 230 18.09 -10.64 14.57
C ALA A 230 16.59 -10.39 14.75
N TYR A 231 15.88 -10.14 13.65
CA TYR A 231 14.42 -10.03 13.67
C TYR A 231 13.78 -11.38 13.99
N CYS A 232 14.22 -12.44 13.33
CA CYS A 232 13.76 -13.82 13.52
C CYS A 232 14.98 -14.74 13.67
N THR A 233 14.90 -15.72 14.58
CA THR A 233 15.93 -16.75 14.75
C THR A 233 15.32 -18.14 14.73
N LEU A 234 16.02 -19.07 14.07
CA LEU A 234 15.73 -20.51 14.07
C LEU A 234 17.05 -21.25 14.33
N THR A 235 17.00 -22.43 14.95
CA THR A 235 18.18 -23.32 14.92
C THR A 235 18.41 -23.81 13.49
N LEU A 236 19.65 -24.16 13.14
CA LEU A 236 19.95 -24.67 11.79
C LEU A 236 19.20 -25.97 11.49
N ASP A 237 19.04 -26.85 12.49
CA ASP A 237 18.25 -28.08 12.34
C ASP A 237 16.79 -27.78 12.02
N HIS A 238 16.17 -26.81 12.70
CA HIS A 238 14.81 -26.40 12.40
C HIS A 238 14.70 -25.72 11.04
N ALA A 239 15.68 -24.89 10.67
CA ALA A 239 15.71 -24.22 9.37
C ALA A 239 15.69 -25.23 8.22
N ARG A 240 16.47 -26.32 8.31
CA ARG A 240 16.51 -27.40 7.31
C ARG A 240 15.16 -28.11 7.10
N LEU A 241 14.30 -28.11 8.11
CA LEU A 241 12.99 -28.75 8.08
C LEU A 241 11.86 -27.86 7.51
N LEU A 242 12.15 -26.59 7.21
CA LEU A 242 11.15 -25.67 6.66
C LEU A 242 10.71 -26.08 5.24
N THR A 243 9.39 -26.17 5.06
CA THR A 243 8.76 -26.36 3.76
C THR A 243 8.56 -25.01 3.02
N PRO A 244 8.30 -24.99 1.70
CA PRO A 244 7.95 -23.75 1.00
C PRO A 244 6.78 -23.00 1.64
N ASP A 245 5.75 -23.72 2.12
CA ASP A 245 4.61 -23.12 2.82
C ASP A 245 5.01 -22.47 4.15
N ASP A 246 5.97 -23.06 4.87
CA ASP A 246 6.53 -22.48 6.09
C ASP A 246 7.31 -21.19 5.79
N VAL A 247 8.11 -21.20 4.72
CA VAL A 247 8.86 -20.02 4.27
C VAL A 247 7.89 -18.90 3.89
N SER A 248 6.83 -19.19 3.13
CA SER A 248 5.82 -18.21 2.75
C SER A 248 5.05 -17.67 3.97
N SER A 249 4.70 -18.54 4.93
CA SER A 249 4.03 -18.15 6.17
C SER A 249 4.89 -17.24 7.04
N LEU A 250 6.17 -17.59 7.21
CA LEU A 250 7.14 -16.76 7.91
C LEU A 250 7.32 -15.43 7.17
N HIS A 251 7.56 -15.45 5.86
CA HIS A 251 7.75 -14.26 5.03
C HIS A 251 6.59 -13.26 5.17
N ASN A 252 5.34 -13.73 5.11
CA ASN A 252 4.16 -12.89 5.32
C ASN A 252 4.17 -12.22 6.71
N LEU A 253 4.49 -12.98 7.75
CA LEU A 253 4.62 -12.44 9.11
C LEU A 253 5.77 -11.41 9.21
N LEU A 254 6.94 -11.73 8.67
CA LEU A 254 8.09 -10.82 8.61
C LEU A 254 7.70 -9.51 7.92
N HIS A 255 6.95 -9.59 6.82
CA HIS A 255 6.47 -8.43 6.08
C HIS A 255 5.48 -7.58 6.87
N GLN A 256 4.49 -8.18 7.54
CA GLN A 256 3.50 -7.46 8.34
C GLN A 256 4.18 -6.59 9.40
N HIS A 257 5.19 -7.13 10.06
CA HIS A 257 5.89 -6.45 11.15
C HIS A 257 7.09 -5.60 10.70
N SER A 258 7.56 -5.76 9.44
CA SER A 258 8.63 -4.93 8.85
C SER A 258 8.28 -3.44 8.76
N TYR A 259 6.99 -3.12 8.78
CA TYR A 259 6.48 -1.74 8.74
C TYR A 259 6.51 -1.04 10.11
N SER A 260 6.72 -1.77 11.21
CA SER A 260 6.93 -1.16 12.53
C SER A 260 8.15 -0.28 12.51
N ASP A 261 8.23 0.78 13.32
CA ASP A 261 9.35 1.73 13.41
C ASP A 261 10.70 1.09 13.82
N GLY A 262 10.76 -0.24 13.98
CA GLY A 262 11.98 -1.02 14.20
C GLY A 262 12.52 -0.97 15.62
N VAL A 263 11.84 -0.23 16.49
CA VAL A 263 12.09 -0.19 17.92
C VAL A 263 11.71 -1.56 18.49
N ASP A 264 12.66 -2.24 19.13
CA ASP A 264 12.39 -3.40 19.99
C ASP A 264 11.78 -2.83 21.28
N PRO A 265 10.44 -2.84 21.43
CA PRO A 265 9.81 -2.06 22.47
C PRO A 265 10.18 -2.66 23.83
N VAL A 266 10.86 -1.88 24.67
CA VAL A 266 10.98 -2.21 26.09
C VAL A 266 9.73 -1.66 26.77
N LEU A 267 8.84 -2.56 27.12
CA LEU A 267 7.57 -2.27 27.75
C LEU A 267 7.64 -2.60 29.24
N PRO A 268 6.96 -1.84 30.11
CA PRO A 268 6.79 -2.20 31.51
C PRO A 268 5.75 -3.32 31.61
N LEU A 269 6.20 -4.54 31.27
CA LEU A 269 5.41 -5.76 31.28
C LEU A 269 5.86 -6.68 32.41
N HIS A 270 4.91 -7.43 32.94
CA HIS A 270 5.21 -8.59 33.78
C HIS A 270 5.70 -9.77 32.93
N ASP A 271 6.66 -10.52 33.45
CA ASP A 271 7.16 -11.73 32.79
C ASP A 271 6.06 -12.78 32.72
N LEU A 272 5.84 -13.34 31.52
CA LEU A 272 4.72 -14.23 31.24
C LEU A 272 4.97 -15.05 29.98
N LEU A 273 4.40 -16.25 29.92
CA LEU A 273 4.30 -17.05 28.70
C LEU A 273 2.82 -17.35 28.45
N SER A 274 2.32 -17.02 27.26
CA SER A 274 0.95 -17.31 26.89
C SER A 274 0.72 -18.80 26.59
N ASP A 275 -0.54 -19.20 26.63
CA ASP A 275 -1.01 -20.42 25.97
C ASP A 275 -0.78 -20.35 24.45
N ARG A 276 -0.85 -21.51 23.78
CA ARG A 276 -0.78 -21.60 22.32
C ARG A 276 -2.02 -20.99 21.68
N PHE A 277 -1.81 -20.22 20.62
CA PHE A 277 -2.87 -19.71 19.76
C PHE A 277 -2.50 -19.89 18.28
N PRO A 278 -3.48 -19.81 17.35
CA PRO A 278 -3.20 -19.95 15.92
C PRO A 278 -2.18 -18.91 15.43
N GLY A 279 -1.13 -19.38 14.73
CA GLY A 279 -0.15 -18.55 14.04
C GLY A 279 -0.39 -18.53 12.52
N PRO A 280 0.53 -17.95 11.73
CA PRO A 280 0.43 -17.94 10.27
C PRO A 280 0.56 -19.35 9.69
N GLY A 281 -0.35 -19.75 8.79
CA GLY A 281 -0.32 -21.06 8.15
C GLY A 281 -0.54 -22.20 9.16
N GLY A 282 0.32 -23.22 9.11
CA GLY A 282 0.27 -24.37 10.03
C GLY A 282 0.90 -24.14 11.41
N TRP A 283 1.40 -22.93 11.70
CA TRP A 283 2.13 -22.64 12.93
C TRP A 283 1.20 -22.38 14.11
N GLN A 284 1.63 -22.80 15.29
CA GLN A 284 1.09 -22.35 16.58
C GLN A 284 2.01 -21.26 17.12
N ALA A 285 1.42 -20.26 17.76
CA ALA A 285 2.12 -19.13 18.32
C ALA A 285 1.99 -19.10 19.85
N ARG A 286 3.04 -18.62 20.53
CA ARG A 286 3.02 -18.23 21.94
C ARG A 286 3.68 -16.88 22.10
N LEU A 287 3.13 -16.08 22.99
CA LEU A 287 3.71 -14.81 23.38
C LEU A 287 4.56 -14.99 24.62
N ARG A 288 5.84 -14.65 24.54
CA ARG A 288 6.75 -14.62 25.67
C ARG A 288 7.09 -13.17 26.03
N LEU A 289 6.67 -12.76 27.21
CA LEU A 289 7.00 -11.50 27.84
C LEU A 289 8.13 -11.78 28.82
N ALA A 290 9.30 -11.16 28.62
CA ALA A 290 10.44 -11.36 29.50
C ALA A 290 11.31 -10.11 29.52
N HIS A 291 11.61 -9.59 30.73
CA HIS A 291 12.47 -8.41 30.92
C HIS A 291 11.97 -7.21 30.11
N GLY A 292 10.65 -7.01 30.11
CA GLY A 292 9.98 -5.95 29.35
C GLY A 292 10.00 -6.13 27.83
N ARG A 293 10.48 -7.25 27.30
CA ARG A 293 10.52 -7.53 25.87
C ARG A 293 9.45 -8.54 25.49
N VAL A 294 8.80 -8.27 24.37
CA VAL A 294 7.78 -9.15 23.79
C VAL A 294 8.40 -9.97 22.67
N ARG A 295 8.22 -11.29 22.72
CA ARG A 295 8.70 -12.24 21.70
C ARG A 295 7.55 -13.13 21.28
N LEU A 296 7.47 -13.41 19.99
CA LEU A 296 6.54 -14.40 19.46
C LEU A 296 7.34 -15.68 19.19
N LEU A 297 6.98 -16.75 19.87
CA LEU A 297 7.50 -18.09 19.65
C LEU A 297 6.53 -18.79 18.71
N LEU A 298 7.02 -19.24 17.57
CA LEU A 298 6.26 -20.02 16.60
C LEU A 298 6.71 -21.48 16.70
N GLU A 299 5.76 -22.40 16.68
CA GLU A 299 6.00 -23.84 16.77
C GLU A 299 5.14 -24.58 15.73
N ARG A 300 5.74 -25.50 14.97
CA ARG A 300 5.05 -26.38 14.02
C ARG A 300 5.68 -27.77 14.01
N GLY A 301 5.07 -28.70 14.75
CA GLY A 301 5.69 -29.99 15.06
C GLY A 301 6.92 -29.76 15.95
N GLU A 302 8.08 -30.23 15.51
CA GLU A 302 9.36 -30.02 16.19
C GLU A 302 10.03 -28.69 15.83
N ILE A 303 9.58 -28.03 14.75
CA ILE A 303 10.18 -26.79 14.27
C ILE A 303 9.75 -25.65 15.19
N SER A 304 10.72 -24.85 15.66
CA SER A 304 10.46 -23.61 16.39
C SER A 304 11.26 -22.43 15.84
N ALA A 305 10.60 -21.27 15.79
CA ALA A 305 11.18 -19.99 15.40
C ALA A 305 10.84 -18.91 16.45
N LYS A 306 11.77 -17.97 16.67
CA LYS A 306 11.59 -16.87 17.62
C LYS A 306 11.63 -15.54 16.89
N VAL A 307 10.57 -14.74 17.05
CA VAL A 307 10.43 -13.42 16.43
C VAL A 307 10.53 -12.32 17.50
N ARG A 308 11.37 -11.32 17.25
CA ARG A 308 11.65 -10.22 18.18
C ARG A 308 10.78 -8.99 17.98
N GLN A 309 10.78 -8.41 16.78
CA GLN A 309 10.19 -7.08 16.55
C GLN A 309 8.68 -7.19 16.26
N VAL A 310 7.93 -7.58 17.29
CA VAL A 310 6.47 -7.78 17.21
C VAL A 310 5.69 -6.48 17.50
N GLY A 311 6.25 -5.34 17.13
CA GLY A 311 5.71 -4.01 17.41
C GLY A 311 4.32 -3.76 16.83
N GLU A 312 3.96 -4.44 15.74
CA GLU A 312 2.62 -4.35 15.12
C GLU A 312 1.56 -5.23 15.80
N LEU A 313 1.91 -6.06 16.79
CA LEU A 313 0.87 -6.72 17.58
C LEU A 313 0.01 -5.67 18.26
N ARG A 314 -1.31 -5.88 18.27
CA ARG A 314 -2.27 -4.89 18.74
C ARG A 314 -2.93 -5.32 20.04
N LEU A 315 -3.35 -4.35 20.83
CA LEU A 315 -4.09 -4.61 22.07
C LEU A 315 -5.46 -5.24 21.82
N ASP A 316 -6.03 -5.07 20.63
CA ASP A 316 -7.30 -5.71 20.20
C ASP A 316 -7.12 -7.03 19.45
N ASP A 317 -5.89 -7.59 19.44
CA ASP A 317 -5.67 -8.90 18.85
C ASP A 317 -6.56 -9.97 19.52
N PRO A 318 -7.33 -10.75 18.75
CA PRO A 318 -8.32 -11.67 19.31
C PRO A 318 -7.71 -12.82 20.10
N HIS A 319 -6.42 -13.11 19.89
CA HIS A 319 -5.74 -14.24 20.52
C HIS A 319 -4.90 -13.81 21.74
N CYS A 320 -4.16 -12.71 21.62
CA CYS A 320 -3.22 -12.27 22.65
C CYS A 320 -3.52 -10.90 23.26
N GLY A 321 -4.51 -10.16 22.73
CA GLY A 321 -4.82 -8.79 23.16
C GLY A 321 -5.20 -8.68 24.64
N ALA A 322 -6.06 -9.58 25.15
CA ALA A 322 -6.45 -9.58 26.56
C ALA A 322 -5.24 -9.81 27.50
N LEU A 323 -4.35 -10.72 27.11
CA LEU A 323 -3.12 -11.02 27.85
C LEU A 323 -2.18 -9.81 27.87
N LEU A 324 -1.98 -9.17 26.71
CA LEU A 324 -1.16 -7.98 26.55
C LEU A 324 -1.68 -6.84 27.44
N GLN A 325 -2.99 -6.59 27.41
CA GLN A 325 -3.62 -5.56 28.25
C GLN A 325 -3.42 -5.85 29.74
N ALA A 326 -3.64 -7.09 30.19
CA ALA A 326 -3.46 -7.48 31.59
C ALA A 326 -2.01 -7.39 32.07
N SER A 327 -1.03 -7.50 31.15
CA SER A 327 0.39 -7.50 31.48
C SER A 327 1.02 -6.10 31.54
N LEU A 328 0.34 -5.09 30.99
CA LEU A 328 0.82 -3.70 30.95
C LEU A 328 0.56 -2.97 32.27
N ALA A 329 1.50 -2.11 32.66
CA ALA A 329 1.27 -1.17 33.75
C ALA A 329 0.01 -0.33 33.50
N PRO A 330 -0.91 -0.18 34.49
CA PRO A 330 -2.20 0.48 34.28
C PRO A 330 -2.15 1.89 33.66
N PRO A 331 -1.20 2.78 34.05
CA PRO A 331 -1.10 4.11 33.44
C PRO A 331 -0.73 4.07 31.95
N VAL A 332 0.15 3.14 31.56
CA VAL A 332 0.58 2.96 30.17
C VAL A 332 -0.56 2.43 29.32
N LEU A 333 -1.30 1.44 29.84
CA LEU A 333 -2.47 0.91 29.15
C LEU A 333 -3.53 2.01 28.94
N ALA A 334 -3.89 2.72 30.01
CA ALA A 334 -4.92 3.75 29.96
C ALA A 334 -4.58 4.88 28.96
N LEU A 335 -3.34 5.39 29.00
CA LEU A 335 -2.89 6.42 28.06
C LEU A 335 -2.80 5.89 26.62
N SER A 336 -2.31 4.67 26.41
CA SER A 336 -2.25 4.07 25.07
C SER A 336 -3.65 3.91 24.47
N LEU A 337 -4.63 3.46 25.26
CA LEU A 337 -6.03 3.38 24.84
C LEU A 337 -6.65 4.77 24.61
N GLY A 338 -6.27 5.78 25.40
CA GLY A 338 -6.72 7.16 25.19
C GLY A 338 -6.18 7.79 23.89
N ILE A 339 -4.90 7.58 23.59
CA ILE A 339 -4.19 8.17 22.44
C ILE A 339 -4.47 7.40 21.14
N TYR A 340 -4.49 6.07 21.18
CA TYR A 340 -4.55 5.19 20.00
C TYR A 340 -5.80 4.30 19.95
N GLY A 341 -6.44 4.04 21.09
CA GLY A 341 -7.59 3.13 21.22
C GLY A 341 -7.20 1.67 21.39
N THR A 342 -8.21 0.80 21.30
CA THR A 342 -8.02 -0.66 21.38
C THR A 342 -7.11 -1.21 20.29
N ALA A 343 -7.04 -0.50 19.16
CA ALA A 343 -6.17 -0.79 18.02
C ALA A 343 -4.69 -0.46 18.24
N ALA A 344 -4.29 0.04 19.42
CA ALA A 344 -2.92 0.45 19.68
C ALA A 344 -1.93 -0.70 19.42
N SER A 345 -0.87 -0.42 18.65
CA SER A 345 0.21 -1.38 18.44
C SER A 345 1.20 -1.35 19.61
N LEU A 346 1.92 -2.45 19.85
CA LEU A 346 2.95 -2.49 20.90
C LEU A 346 4.06 -1.45 20.68
N GLY A 347 4.37 -1.10 19.43
CA GLY A 347 5.28 0.00 19.12
C GLY A 347 4.76 1.35 19.64
N GLN A 348 3.48 1.63 19.42
CA GLN A 348 2.82 2.83 19.96
C GLN A 348 2.78 2.83 21.49
N VAL A 349 2.45 1.69 22.10
CA VAL A 349 2.45 1.53 23.56
C VAL A 349 3.85 1.79 24.14
N ALA A 350 4.91 1.38 23.44
CA ALA A 350 6.28 1.60 23.86
C ALA A 350 6.69 3.07 23.82
N LEU A 351 6.23 3.81 22.80
CA LEU A 351 6.45 5.25 22.74
C LEU A 351 5.80 5.95 23.94
N VAL A 352 4.58 5.55 24.31
CA VAL A 352 3.89 6.07 25.50
C VAL A 352 4.66 5.72 26.77
N ALA A 353 5.07 4.45 26.93
CA ALA A 353 5.81 4.00 28.10
C ALA A 353 7.14 4.73 28.27
N ALA A 354 7.90 4.92 27.17
CA ALA A 354 9.19 5.58 27.18
C ALA A 354 9.12 7.07 27.59
N HIS A 355 7.96 7.71 27.42
CA HIS A 355 7.76 9.12 27.73
C HIS A 355 6.76 9.35 28.86
N LEU A 356 6.37 8.31 29.59
CA LEU A 356 5.26 8.35 30.55
C LEU A 356 5.40 9.51 31.57
N GLU A 357 6.61 9.72 32.10
CA GLU A 357 6.89 10.79 33.08
C GLU A 357 6.87 12.20 32.49
N GLN A 358 7.05 12.32 31.18
CA GLN A 358 7.03 13.60 30.46
C GLN A 358 5.64 13.95 29.94
N LEU A 359 4.69 13.00 29.98
CA LEU A 359 3.35 13.20 29.46
C LEU A 359 2.57 14.17 30.36
N PRO A 360 2.06 15.28 29.82
CA PRO A 360 1.42 16.34 30.60
C PRO A 360 0.02 16.04 31.16
N PHE A 361 -0.60 14.92 30.76
CA PHE A 361 -2.04 14.70 30.93
C PHE A 361 -2.36 13.28 31.40
N GLY A 362 -3.49 13.14 32.11
CA GLY A 362 -4.07 11.85 32.48
C GLY A 362 -4.89 11.20 31.35
N PRO A 363 -5.22 9.90 31.47
CA PRO A 363 -5.92 9.14 30.43
C PRO A 363 -7.39 9.56 30.19
N GLU A 364 -7.97 10.35 31.08
CA GLU A 364 -9.37 10.82 30.99
C GLU A 364 -9.53 12.16 30.26
N GLU A 365 -8.43 12.74 29.79
CA GLU A 365 -8.45 14.06 29.18
C GLU A 365 -8.88 14.04 27.70
N GLY A 366 -9.46 15.14 27.23
CA GLY A 366 -9.82 15.32 25.83
C GLY A 366 -8.59 15.66 24.97
N GLY A 367 -8.57 15.20 23.72
CA GLY A 367 -7.50 15.58 22.77
C GLY A 367 -6.21 14.76 22.89
N LEU A 368 -6.20 13.71 23.72
CA LEU A 368 -5.09 12.75 23.82
C LEU A 368 -4.51 12.27 22.49
N PRO A 369 -5.30 12.03 21.42
CA PRO A 369 -4.75 11.61 20.13
C PRO A 369 -3.73 12.58 19.52
N LEU A 370 -3.73 13.86 19.91
CA LEU A 370 -2.72 14.83 19.46
C LEU A 370 -1.34 14.57 20.09
N LEU A 371 -1.25 13.87 21.23
CA LEU A 371 0.04 13.51 21.85
C LEU A 371 0.93 12.70 20.90
N ASP A 372 0.31 11.94 20.00
CA ASP A 372 1.00 11.19 18.96
C ASP A 372 1.94 12.06 18.09
N LEU A 373 1.59 13.34 17.90
CA LEU A 373 2.39 14.29 17.13
C LEU A 373 3.73 14.62 17.79
N GLY A 374 3.79 14.57 19.12
CA GLY A 374 5.04 14.73 19.88
C GLY A 374 5.76 13.41 20.12
N LEU A 375 5.01 12.32 20.28
CA LEU A 375 5.57 10.97 20.52
C LEU A 375 6.28 10.41 19.28
N ARG A 376 5.87 10.78 18.07
CA ARG A 376 6.51 10.32 16.83
C ARG A 376 7.57 11.32 16.35
N PRO A 377 8.87 10.96 16.37
CA PRO A 377 9.91 11.83 15.83
C PRO A 377 9.71 12.14 14.33
N SER A 378 9.08 11.20 13.61
CA SER A 378 8.76 11.32 12.18
C SER A 378 7.71 12.39 11.85
N SER A 379 7.02 12.96 12.84
CA SER A 379 6.11 14.10 12.61
C SER A 379 6.88 15.33 12.11
N GLY A 380 8.16 15.46 12.48
CA GLY A 380 9.01 16.61 12.14
C GLY A 380 8.55 17.92 12.77
N LEU A 381 7.59 17.89 13.71
CA LEU A 381 7.06 19.09 14.36
C LEU A 381 7.92 19.55 15.54
N GLY A 382 8.76 18.66 16.10
CA GLY A 382 9.66 18.99 17.20
C GLY A 382 8.93 19.46 18.46
N LEU A 383 7.77 18.87 18.76
CA LEU A 383 6.91 19.30 19.85
C LEU A 383 7.46 18.81 21.20
N PRO A 384 7.74 19.70 22.17
CA PRO A 384 8.19 19.29 23.48
C PRO A 384 7.06 18.60 24.25
N LEU A 385 7.33 17.43 24.81
CA LEU A 385 6.44 16.77 25.75
C LEU A 385 6.56 17.48 27.12
N GLY A 386 5.43 17.83 27.72
CA GLY A 386 5.36 18.56 28.98
C GLY A 386 4.17 19.52 29.05
N SER A 387 4.04 20.29 30.14
CA SER A 387 2.84 21.08 30.45
C SER A 387 2.42 22.09 29.35
N GLY A 388 3.36 22.54 28.51
CA GLY A 388 3.11 23.41 27.36
C GLY A 388 2.77 22.70 26.05
N PHE A 389 2.62 21.37 26.03
CA PHE A 389 2.47 20.58 24.79
C PHE A 389 1.29 21.05 23.94
N PHE A 390 0.08 21.17 24.49
CA PHE A 390 -1.08 21.58 23.70
C PHE A 390 -0.97 23.02 23.20
N ASP A 391 -0.29 23.91 23.94
CA ASP A 391 -0.03 25.27 23.48
C ASP A 391 0.97 25.28 22.32
N ALA A 392 2.01 24.44 22.38
CA ALA A 392 2.94 24.24 21.26
C ALA A 392 2.23 23.67 20.03
N VAL A 393 1.43 22.61 20.20
CA VAL A 393 0.61 22.02 19.13
C VAL A 393 -0.31 23.07 18.52
N ARG A 394 -1.05 23.81 19.36
CA ARG A 394 -1.94 24.89 18.92
C ARG A 394 -1.16 25.94 18.13
N ALA A 395 -0.03 26.40 18.65
CA ALA A 395 0.81 27.40 17.98
C ALA A 395 1.28 26.90 16.61
N SER A 396 1.71 25.64 16.49
CA SER A 396 2.08 25.03 15.21
C SER A 396 0.91 25.03 14.21
N PHE A 397 -0.29 24.63 14.63
CA PHE A 397 -1.47 24.64 13.75
C PHE A 397 -1.88 26.06 13.35
N LEU A 398 -1.88 27.02 14.27
CA LEU A 398 -2.18 28.43 13.97
C LEU A 398 -1.15 29.02 12.99
N ALA A 399 0.14 28.76 13.19
CA ALA A 399 1.20 29.16 12.27
C ALA A 399 1.06 28.52 10.88
N ALA A 400 0.49 27.31 10.81
CA ALA A 400 0.16 26.64 9.56
C ALA A 400 -1.12 27.18 8.88
N GLY A 401 -1.81 28.16 9.49
CA GLY A 401 -3.01 28.79 8.95
C GLY A 401 -4.33 28.22 9.48
N MET A 402 -4.30 27.43 10.56
CA MET A 402 -5.53 27.02 11.24
C MET A 402 -6.18 28.24 11.89
N SER A 403 -7.49 28.38 11.74
CA SER A 403 -8.26 29.40 12.43
C SER A 403 -8.52 28.99 13.89
N MET A 404 -8.80 29.96 14.76
CA MET A 404 -9.25 29.67 16.13
C MET A 404 -10.54 28.84 16.17
N GLN A 405 -11.43 29.04 15.19
CA GLN A 405 -12.62 28.21 15.03
C GLN A 405 -12.26 26.77 14.67
N GLY A 406 -11.32 26.58 13.74
CA GLY A 406 -10.77 25.28 13.35
C GLY A 406 -10.16 24.52 14.53
N TRP A 407 -9.32 25.19 15.31
CA TRP A 407 -8.73 24.61 16.52
C TRP A 407 -9.80 24.16 17.52
N ARG A 408 -10.75 25.05 17.85
CA ARG A 408 -11.86 24.72 18.76
C ARG A 408 -12.71 23.57 18.25
N PHE A 409 -12.95 23.49 16.94
CA PHE A 409 -13.68 22.40 16.33
C PHE A 409 -12.94 21.06 16.47
N LEU A 410 -11.63 21.06 16.19
CA LEU A 410 -10.78 19.87 16.26
C LEU A 410 -10.78 19.26 17.68
N ILE A 411 -10.51 20.08 18.70
CA ILE A 411 -10.42 19.60 20.09
C ILE A 411 -11.77 19.24 20.71
N LYS A 412 -12.90 19.70 20.14
CA LYS A 412 -14.25 19.32 20.56
C LYS A 412 -14.68 17.95 20.01
N GLN A 413 -13.97 17.40 19.04
CA GLN A 413 -14.28 16.06 18.55
C GLN A 413 -13.91 15.01 19.60
N ASN A 414 -14.68 13.93 19.68
CA ASN A 414 -14.31 12.82 20.56
C ASN A 414 -12.98 12.18 20.12
N ASN A 415 -12.28 11.55 21.06
CA ASN A 415 -10.97 10.96 20.80
C ASN A 415 -11.02 9.91 19.66
N ALA A 416 -12.12 9.16 19.49
CA ALA A 416 -12.23 8.17 18.42
C ALA A 416 -12.24 8.81 17.01
N VAL A 417 -12.99 9.89 16.82
CA VAL A 417 -13.03 10.66 15.58
C VAL A 417 -11.68 11.32 15.33
N LEU A 418 -11.09 11.94 16.35
CA LEU A 418 -9.81 12.62 16.22
C LEU A 418 -8.69 11.64 15.84
N ARG A 419 -8.62 10.47 16.48
CA ARG A 419 -7.71 9.37 16.11
C ARG A 419 -7.86 8.98 14.65
N PHE A 420 -9.11 8.77 14.22
CA PHE A 420 -9.39 8.39 12.85
C PHE A 420 -8.92 9.46 11.87
N MET A 421 -9.22 10.75 12.13
CA MET A 421 -8.76 11.83 11.28
C MET A 421 -7.23 11.91 11.17
N LEU A 422 -6.51 11.77 12.30
CA LEU A 422 -5.05 11.78 12.34
C LEU A 422 -4.44 10.55 11.65
N GLN A 423 -5.13 9.40 11.66
CA GLN A 423 -4.67 8.21 10.95
C GLN A 423 -4.71 8.39 9.43
N PHE A 424 -5.79 8.95 8.88
CA PHE A 424 -5.91 9.17 7.43
C PHE A 424 -5.15 10.40 6.94
N TYR A 425 -4.90 11.35 7.83
CA TYR A 425 -4.17 12.56 7.52
C TYR A 425 -3.15 12.87 8.62
N PRO A 426 -2.06 12.11 8.73
CA PRO A 426 -1.07 12.28 9.80
C PRO A 426 -0.33 13.60 9.58
N PRO A 427 -0.59 14.66 10.37
CA PRO A 427 -0.02 15.96 10.10
C PRO A 427 1.47 15.92 10.46
N SER A 428 2.32 16.11 9.45
CA SER A 428 3.74 16.38 9.62
C SER A 428 4.03 17.84 9.31
N ALA A 429 5.22 18.33 9.68
CA ALA A 429 5.66 19.69 9.33
C ALA A 429 5.48 20.00 7.83
N ARG A 430 5.66 18.99 6.96
CA ARG A 430 5.50 19.12 5.50
C ARG A 430 4.05 19.34 5.06
N ILE A 431 3.06 18.73 5.72
CA ILE A 431 1.66 18.73 5.26
C ILE A 431 0.69 19.42 6.23
N LEU A 432 1.20 20.06 7.28
CA LEU A 432 0.44 20.72 8.34
C LEU A 432 -0.50 21.81 7.80
N ARG A 433 -0.07 22.57 6.80
CA ARG A 433 -0.87 23.65 6.17
C ARG A 433 -2.15 23.11 5.52
N ASP A 434 -2.03 21.99 4.81
CA ASP A 434 -3.16 21.38 4.11
C ASP A 434 -4.13 20.75 5.11
N PHE A 435 -3.62 20.13 6.19
CA PHE A 435 -4.46 19.69 7.29
C PHE A 435 -5.21 20.86 7.94
N ALA A 436 -4.50 21.94 8.28
CA ALA A 436 -5.08 23.12 8.89
C ALA A 436 -6.21 23.72 8.04
N ARG A 437 -6.01 23.79 6.72
CA ARG A 437 -7.03 24.22 5.76
C ARG A 437 -8.23 23.27 5.75
N PHE A 438 -7.99 21.97 5.74
CA PHE A 438 -9.06 20.97 5.78
C PHE A 438 -9.90 21.08 7.07
N ILE A 439 -9.25 21.23 8.23
CA ILE A 439 -9.94 21.45 9.50
C ILE A 439 -10.74 22.75 9.49
N ASN A 440 -10.22 23.84 8.91
CA ASN A 440 -10.99 25.08 8.77
C ASN A 440 -12.26 24.89 7.92
N LEU A 441 -12.18 24.11 6.84
CA LEU A 441 -13.34 23.77 6.01
C LEU A 441 -14.37 22.94 6.78
N LEU A 442 -13.92 21.93 7.53
CA LEU A 442 -14.79 21.15 8.41
C LEU A 442 -15.44 22.02 9.47
N ALA A 443 -14.66 22.85 10.17
CA ALA A 443 -15.15 23.70 11.24
C ALA A 443 -16.17 24.74 10.75
N SER A 444 -15.97 25.30 9.57
CA SER A 444 -16.93 26.24 8.98
C SER A 444 -18.18 25.54 8.43
N ALA A 445 -18.07 24.29 7.95
CA ALA A 445 -19.20 23.49 7.50
C ALA A 445 -20.03 22.94 8.67
N MET A 446 -19.37 22.50 9.74
CA MET A 446 -19.92 21.66 10.80
C MET A 446 -19.89 22.32 12.19
N GLN A 447 -19.63 23.63 12.28
CA GLN A 447 -19.48 24.48 13.49
C GLN A 447 -19.70 23.83 14.88
N ASN A 448 -20.90 23.30 15.17
CA ASN A 448 -21.26 22.71 16.46
C ASN A 448 -21.72 21.24 16.39
N GLU A 449 -21.68 20.62 15.20
CA GLU A 449 -22.12 19.26 14.98
C GLU A 449 -20.96 18.27 15.16
N PRO A 450 -21.12 17.22 15.99
CA PRO A 450 -20.11 16.19 16.13
C PRO A 450 -19.98 15.41 14.83
N LEU A 451 -18.76 15.13 14.41
CA LEU A 451 -18.52 14.25 13.27
C LEU A 451 -18.88 12.81 13.63
N ARG A 452 -19.42 12.08 12.65
CA ARG A 452 -19.65 10.65 12.75
C ARG A 452 -18.48 9.90 12.15
N LEU A 453 -17.89 8.99 12.93
CA LEU A 453 -16.71 8.23 12.55
C LEU A 453 -16.85 7.59 11.15
N VAL A 454 -17.96 6.87 10.92
CA VAL A 454 -18.25 6.15 9.66
C VAL A 454 -18.31 7.07 8.43
N ARG A 455 -18.58 8.37 8.60
CA ARG A 455 -18.67 9.34 7.51
C ARG A 455 -17.39 10.14 7.28
N CYS A 456 -16.43 10.07 8.21
CA CYS A 456 -15.21 10.88 8.16
C CYS A 456 -14.36 10.53 6.94
N GLN A 457 -14.18 9.24 6.63
CA GLN A 457 -13.37 8.82 5.48
C GLN A 457 -14.00 9.18 4.13
N PRO A 458 -15.29 8.85 3.85
CA PRO A 458 -15.97 9.32 2.64
C PRO A 458 -15.91 10.84 2.48
N ALA A 459 -16.13 11.59 3.57
CA ALA A 459 -16.09 13.04 3.55
C ALA A 459 -14.68 13.59 3.27
N LEU A 460 -13.64 13.04 3.91
CA LEU A 460 -12.25 13.42 3.69
C LEU A 460 -11.86 13.20 2.22
N ARG A 461 -12.10 11.99 1.70
CA ARG A 461 -11.78 11.65 0.30
C ARG A 461 -12.52 12.53 -0.70
N GLY A 462 -13.81 12.77 -0.47
CA GLY A 462 -14.61 13.64 -1.33
C GLY A 462 -14.11 15.09 -1.32
N VAL A 463 -13.72 15.63 -0.16
CA VAL A 463 -13.14 16.98 -0.08
C VAL A 463 -11.78 17.08 -0.76
N GLU A 464 -10.90 16.09 -0.57
CA GLU A 464 -9.62 16.03 -1.26
C GLU A 464 -9.79 16.10 -2.78
N ARG A 465 -10.80 15.38 -3.30
CA ARG A 465 -11.17 15.36 -4.71
C ARG A 465 -11.73 16.70 -5.19
N ILE A 466 -12.70 17.27 -4.48
CA ILE A 466 -13.30 18.58 -4.82
C ILE A 466 -12.26 19.70 -4.85
N LEU A 467 -11.28 19.64 -3.95
CA LEU A 467 -10.24 20.66 -3.85
C LEU A 467 -9.08 20.45 -4.84
N ASP A 468 -9.01 19.29 -5.50
CA ASP A 468 -7.94 18.83 -6.41
C ASP A 468 -6.58 19.49 -6.15
N ARG A 469 -5.87 18.94 -5.16
CA ARG A 469 -4.57 19.45 -4.70
C ARG A 469 -3.46 19.38 -5.77
N THR A 470 -3.67 18.61 -6.84
CA THR A 470 -2.65 18.40 -7.88
C THR A 470 -2.56 19.57 -8.87
N ARG A 471 -3.59 20.45 -8.93
CA ARG A 471 -3.71 21.51 -9.95
C ARG A 471 -3.67 22.94 -9.41
N GLY A 472 -3.14 23.15 -8.20
CA GLY A 472 -2.94 24.48 -7.60
C GLY A 472 -3.97 24.86 -6.54
N ARG A 473 -3.98 26.14 -6.11
CA ARG A 473 -4.88 26.60 -5.02
C ARG A 473 -6.35 26.55 -5.50
N PRO A 474 -7.25 25.80 -4.82
CA PRO A 474 -8.66 25.82 -5.15
C PRO A 474 -9.21 27.24 -5.02
N GLY A 475 -9.99 27.68 -6.01
CA GLY A 475 -10.68 28.96 -5.97
C GLY A 475 -11.80 28.99 -4.91
N PRO A 476 -12.27 30.18 -4.49
CA PRO A 476 -13.28 30.35 -3.43
C PRO A 476 -14.57 29.53 -3.66
N LEU A 477 -14.93 29.35 -4.94
CA LEU A 477 -16.09 28.56 -5.35
C LEU A 477 -15.96 27.08 -4.95
N ARG A 478 -14.78 26.47 -5.13
CA ARG A 478 -14.55 25.06 -4.80
C ARG A 478 -14.58 24.82 -3.29
N GLU A 479 -14.09 25.78 -2.50
CA GLU A 479 -14.19 25.71 -1.05
C GLU A 479 -15.64 25.81 -0.55
N GLU A 480 -16.48 26.66 -1.16
CA GLU A 480 -17.91 26.71 -0.85
C GLU A 480 -18.60 25.39 -1.21
N ASN A 481 -18.30 24.84 -2.39
CA ASN A 481 -18.83 23.55 -2.83
C ASN A 481 -18.38 22.38 -1.93
N ALA A 482 -17.13 22.38 -1.46
CA ALA A 482 -16.65 21.43 -0.46
C ALA A 482 -17.41 21.57 0.87
N ARG A 483 -17.69 22.80 1.32
CA ARG A 483 -18.49 23.07 2.53
C ARG A 483 -19.94 22.60 2.39
N ILE A 484 -20.53 22.74 1.22
CA ILE A 484 -21.87 22.21 0.91
C ILE A 484 -21.87 20.68 0.94
N PHE A 485 -20.90 20.05 0.28
CA PHE A 485 -20.71 18.61 0.29
C PHE A 485 -20.59 18.06 1.71
N LEU A 486 -19.71 18.65 2.53
CA LEU A 486 -19.51 18.27 3.93
C LEU A 486 -20.79 18.36 4.76
N ARG A 487 -21.54 19.45 4.63
CA ARG A 487 -22.84 19.60 5.34
C ARG A 487 -23.84 18.55 4.88
N ALA A 488 -23.92 18.30 3.57
CA ALA A 488 -24.86 17.35 3.01
C ALA A 488 -24.58 15.92 3.50
N ILE A 489 -23.33 15.46 3.40
CA ILE A 489 -22.94 14.10 3.80
C ILE A 489 -23.05 13.90 5.32
N MET A 490 -22.65 14.88 6.13
CA MET A 490 -22.69 14.76 7.59
C MET A 490 -24.11 14.84 8.16
N ARG A 491 -25.02 15.55 7.49
CA ARG A 491 -26.43 15.67 7.93
C ARG A 491 -27.37 14.69 7.25
N ALA A 492 -26.87 13.87 6.32
CA ALA A 492 -27.68 12.87 5.63
C ALA A 492 -28.39 11.95 6.62
N ARG A 493 -29.68 11.67 6.39
CA ARG A 493 -30.41 10.62 7.10
C ARG A 493 -30.37 9.38 6.22
N LEU A 494 -29.55 8.42 6.60
CA LEU A 494 -29.21 7.24 5.80
C LEU A 494 -29.64 5.98 6.54
N SER A 495 -30.08 4.97 5.79
CA SER A 495 -30.23 3.63 6.33
C SER A 495 -28.85 2.99 6.54
N PRO A 496 -28.72 1.92 7.35
CA PRO A 496 -27.45 1.18 7.47
C PRO A 496 -26.89 0.70 6.13
N GLN A 497 -27.77 0.33 5.19
CA GLN A 497 -27.38 -0.09 3.85
C GLN A 497 -26.83 1.08 3.01
N ASP A 498 -27.40 2.28 3.15
CA ASP A 498 -26.88 3.46 2.46
C ASP A 498 -25.55 3.96 3.06
N GLU A 499 -25.38 3.85 4.38
CA GLU A 499 -24.10 4.16 5.05
C GLU A 499 -22.96 3.26 4.55
N ALA A 500 -23.25 1.98 4.29
CA ALA A 500 -22.26 1.04 3.74
C ALA A 500 -21.79 1.45 2.33
N ASN A 501 -22.65 2.16 1.57
CA ASN A 501 -22.37 2.61 0.21
C ASN A 501 -21.79 4.03 0.16
N LEU A 502 -21.68 4.69 1.31
CA LEU A 502 -21.39 6.12 1.38
C LEU A 502 -20.05 6.49 0.76
N LEU A 503 -19.06 5.60 0.81
CA LEU A 503 -17.76 5.83 0.19
C LEU A 503 -17.87 5.98 -1.33
N HIS A 504 -18.68 5.13 -1.97
CA HIS A 504 -18.93 5.19 -3.41
C HIS A 504 -19.76 6.43 -3.78
N ASP A 505 -20.88 6.64 -3.07
CA ASP A 505 -21.73 7.80 -3.33
C ASP A 505 -20.97 9.13 -3.11
N ALA A 506 -20.07 9.17 -2.12
CA ALA A 506 -19.20 10.32 -1.87
C ALA A 506 -18.21 10.58 -2.98
N GLN A 507 -17.68 9.53 -3.60
CA GLN A 507 -16.82 9.66 -4.77
C GLN A 507 -17.57 10.27 -5.94
N ASP A 508 -18.69 9.67 -6.36
CA ASP A 508 -19.49 10.18 -7.48
C ASP A 508 -19.95 11.62 -7.24
N VAL A 509 -20.51 11.87 -6.05
CA VAL A 509 -20.97 13.22 -5.70
C VAL A 509 -19.80 14.20 -5.71
N SER A 510 -18.60 13.81 -5.25
CA SER A 510 -17.44 14.70 -5.28
C SER A 510 -16.97 15.03 -6.71
N ASP A 511 -17.05 14.08 -7.65
CA ASP A 511 -16.75 14.33 -9.07
C ASP A 511 -17.75 15.30 -9.70
N TYR A 512 -19.04 15.12 -9.40
CA TYR A 512 -20.10 16.04 -9.80
C TYR A 512 -19.90 17.45 -9.23
N VAL A 513 -19.57 17.54 -7.94
CA VAL A 513 -19.34 18.81 -7.24
C VAL A 513 -18.09 19.51 -7.77
N TYR A 514 -17.04 18.75 -8.09
CA TYR A 514 -15.80 19.24 -8.69
C TYR A 514 -16.04 19.83 -10.08
N SER A 515 -16.82 19.14 -10.92
CA SER A 515 -17.10 19.58 -12.30
C SER A 515 -18.06 20.79 -12.37
N HIS A 516 -18.78 21.08 -11.29
CA HIS A 516 -19.75 22.17 -11.26
C HIS A 516 -19.13 23.55 -11.01
N GLY A 517 -19.25 24.42 -12.02
CA GLY A 517 -18.79 25.82 -11.99
C GLY A 517 -19.66 26.80 -11.19
N ALA A 518 -20.65 26.34 -10.42
CA ALA A 518 -21.54 27.19 -9.63
C ALA A 518 -21.74 26.67 -8.19
N VAL A 519 -22.14 27.56 -7.28
CA VAL A 519 -22.41 27.23 -5.87
C VAL A 519 -23.71 26.43 -5.74
N LEU A 520 -23.63 25.25 -5.15
CA LEU A 520 -24.75 24.32 -4.97
C LEU A 520 -25.61 24.63 -3.72
N LYS A 521 -26.13 25.85 -3.56
CA LYS A 521 -26.88 26.26 -2.34
C LYS A 521 -28.13 25.38 -2.10
N GLY A 522 -28.42 25.08 -0.83
CA GLY A 522 -29.67 24.45 -0.38
C GLY A 522 -29.84 22.97 -0.74
N VAL A 523 -28.79 22.29 -1.21
CA VAL A 523 -28.86 20.87 -1.59
C VAL A 523 -28.80 19.94 -0.38
N THR A 524 -29.61 18.89 -0.42
CA THR A 524 -29.50 17.73 0.50
C THR A 524 -28.61 16.66 -0.11
N TRP A 525 -28.13 15.70 0.70
CA TRP A 525 -27.38 14.55 0.19
C TRP A 525 -28.12 13.82 -0.93
N ALA A 526 -29.39 13.49 -0.70
CA ALA A 526 -30.23 12.83 -1.71
C ALA A 526 -30.36 13.64 -3.01
N SER A 527 -30.40 14.98 -2.92
CA SER A 527 -30.42 15.84 -4.11
C SER A 527 -29.08 15.81 -4.85
N LEU A 528 -27.96 15.83 -4.12
CA LEU A 528 -26.63 15.70 -4.70
C LEU A 528 -26.42 14.35 -5.40
N CYS A 529 -26.80 13.23 -4.77
CA CYS A 529 -26.74 11.91 -5.39
C CYS A 529 -27.55 11.88 -6.69
N ARG A 530 -28.80 12.32 -6.69
CA ARG A 530 -29.63 12.34 -7.92
C ARG A 530 -29.03 13.20 -9.03
N ARG A 531 -28.47 14.37 -8.68
CA ARG A 531 -27.85 15.28 -9.67
C ARG A 531 -26.54 14.71 -10.20
N SER A 532 -25.75 14.07 -9.33
CA SER A 532 -24.55 13.33 -9.70
C SER A 532 -24.90 12.21 -10.67
N ASP A 533 -25.89 11.36 -10.34
CA ASP A 533 -26.35 10.27 -11.20
C ASP A 533 -26.78 10.79 -12.58
N ALA A 534 -27.59 11.86 -12.61
CA ALA A 534 -28.06 12.45 -13.86
C ALA A 534 -26.90 13.02 -14.71
N TRP A 535 -25.92 13.66 -14.06
CA TRP A 535 -24.75 14.20 -14.72
C TRP A 535 -23.84 13.10 -15.28
N HIS A 536 -23.54 12.06 -14.48
CA HIS A 536 -22.76 10.91 -14.96
C HIS A 536 -23.44 10.19 -16.12
N ARG A 537 -24.76 9.98 -16.05
CA ARG A 537 -25.53 9.41 -17.18
C ARG A 537 -25.47 10.30 -18.42
N ALA A 538 -25.54 11.62 -18.27
CA ALA A 538 -25.43 12.53 -19.39
C ALA A 538 -24.03 12.50 -20.03
N LEU A 539 -22.97 12.35 -19.22
CA LEU A 539 -21.61 12.17 -19.75
C LEU A 539 -21.48 10.92 -20.62
N LEU A 540 -22.12 9.81 -20.24
CA LEU A 540 -22.13 8.59 -21.05
C LEU A 540 -22.78 8.79 -22.43
N VAL A 541 -23.83 9.61 -22.51
CA VAL A 541 -24.49 9.95 -23.79
C VAL A 541 -23.59 10.80 -24.69
N THR A 542 -22.66 11.56 -24.11
CA THR A 542 -21.72 12.41 -24.86
C THR A 542 -20.45 11.69 -25.32
N VAL A 543 -20.26 10.42 -24.94
CA VAL A 543 -19.13 9.62 -25.45
C VAL A 543 -19.36 9.37 -26.94
N ASP A 544 -18.49 9.93 -27.75
CA ASP A 544 -18.42 9.66 -29.18
C ASP A 544 -18.09 8.17 -29.38
N PRO A 545 -18.99 7.35 -30.01
CA PRO A 545 -18.77 5.93 -30.17
C PRO A 545 -17.49 5.57 -30.94
N GLU A 546 -16.99 6.50 -31.78
CA GLU A 546 -15.73 6.34 -32.52
C GLU A 546 -14.49 6.56 -31.64
N LYS A 547 -14.65 7.26 -30.49
CA LYS A 547 -13.57 7.53 -29.53
C LYS A 547 -13.64 6.65 -28.28
N ASP A 548 -14.68 5.83 -28.16
CA ASP A 548 -14.80 4.89 -27.05
C ASP A 548 -13.72 3.81 -27.14
N VAL A 549 -13.11 3.48 -26.01
CA VAL A 549 -12.07 2.44 -25.95
C VAL A 549 -12.76 1.10 -26.09
N ARG A 550 -12.36 0.29 -27.06
CA ARG A 550 -12.93 -1.03 -27.33
C ARG A 550 -11.86 -2.12 -27.31
N TRP A 551 -12.25 -3.32 -26.88
CA TRP A 551 -11.43 -4.52 -26.97
C TRP A 551 -12.26 -5.69 -27.53
N PRO A 552 -11.63 -6.72 -28.13
CA PRO A 552 -12.37 -7.84 -28.68
C PRO A 552 -13.10 -8.63 -27.60
N ALA A 553 -14.43 -8.74 -27.72
CA ALA A 553 -15.24 -9.67 -26.96
C ALA A 553 -15.02 -11.10 -27.48
N LEU A 554 -14.59 -12.02 -26.61
CA LEU A 554 -14.46 -13.44 -26.96
C LEU A 554 -15.73 -14.23 -26.66
N LEU A 555 -16.51 -13.74 -25.71
CA LEU A 555 -17.75 -14.33 -25.25
C LEU A 555 -18.82 -13.24 -25.11
N PRO A 556 -19.25 -12.60 -26.22
CA PRO A 556 -20.12 -11.42 -26.17
C PRO A 556 -21.38 -11.63 -25.33
N GLN A 557 -21.98 -12.81 -25.46
CA GLN A 557 -23.09 -13.28 -24.63
C GLN A 557 -22.94 -14.77 -24.34
N TYR A 558 -23.27 -15.18 -23.12
CA TYR A 558 -23.23 -16.57 -22.69
C TYR A 558 -24.39 -16.91 -21.76
N ASN A 559 -25.14 -17.97 -22.10
CA ASN A 559 -26.22 -18.47 -21.27
C ASN A 559 -25.66 -19.39 -20.19
N ALA A 560 -25.69 -18.93 -18.94
CA ALA A 560 -25.22 -19.66 -17.77
C ALA A 560 -26.42 -20.11 -16.91
N GLY A 561 -27.30 -20.93 -17.48
CA GLY A 561 -28.53 -21.39 -16.83
C GLY A 561 -29.58 -20.27 -16.75
N PRO A 562 -30.07 -19.88 -15.55
CA PRO A 562 -31.06 -18.81 -15.41
C PRO A 562 -30.48 -17.40 -15.60
N PHE A 563 -29.17 -17.29 -15.85
CA PHE A 563 -28.46 -16.04 -16.06
C PHE A 563 -27.94 -15.92 -17.50
N LEU A 564 -27.93 -14.68 -17.99
CA LEU A 564 -27.22 -14.27 -19.19
C LEU A 564 -26.00 -13.45 -18.76
N ALA A 565 -24.80 -13.92 -19.10
CA ALA A 565 -23.58 -13.15 -18.97
C ALA A 565 -23.33 -12.36 -20.25
N VAL A 566 -23.03 -11.07 -20.12
CA VAL A 566 -22.73 -10.17 -21.24
C VAL A 566 -21.35 -9.58 -21.02
N GLU A 567 -20.42 -9.83 -21.95
CA GLU A 567 -19.07 -9.24 -21.89
C GLU A 567 -19.14 -7.72 -22.08
N LEU A 568 -18.48 -6.97 -21.21
CA LEU A 568 -18.39 -5.52 -21.31
C LEU A 568 -17.12 -5.20 -22.10
N ASP A 569 -17.31 -4.97 -23.40
CA ASP A 569 -16.23 -4.89 -24.38
C ASP A 569 -15.81 -3.46 -24.77
N THR A 570 -16.40 -2.48 -24.09
CA THR A 570 -16.14 -1.06 -24.30
C THR A 570 -16.06 -0.30 -22.98
N GLY A 571 -15.37 0.85 -23.02
CA GLY A 571 -15.28 1.76 -21.88
C GLY A 571 -16.65 2.26 -21.43
N SER A 572 -17.53 2.60 -22.37
CA SER A 572 -18.90 3.04 -22.06
C SER A 572 -19.74 1.96 -21.36
N LEU A 573 -19.65 0.69 -21.78
CA LEU A 573 -20.36 -0.42 -21.12
C LEU A 573 -19.85 -0.68 -19.70
N LEU A 574 -18.53 -0.58 -19.46
CA LEU A 574 -17.97 -0.66 -18.11
C LEU A 574 -18.46 0.50 -17.22
N ALA A 575 -18.47 1.71 -17.76
CA ALA A 575 -18.93 2.88 -17.04
C ALA A 575 -20.44 2.79 -16.71
N GLU A 576 -21.27 2.31 -17.65
CA GLU A 576 -22.69 2.06 -17.41
C GLU A 576 -22.91 1.00 -16.33
N GLU A 577 -22.18 -0.12 -16.38
CA GLU A 577 -22.24 -1.15 -15.34
C GLU A 577 -21.82 -0.58 -13.98
N GLY A 578 -20.74 0.19 -13.94
CA GLY A 578 -20.24 0.83 -12.72
C GLY A 578 -21.27 1.76 -12.08
N LEU A 579 -21.95 2.58 -12.87
CA LEU A 579 -23.00 3.47 -12.39
C LEU A 579 -24.24 2.70 -11.91
N GLU A 580 -24.72 1.71 -12.67
CA GLU A 580 -25.95 1.01 -12.34
C GLU A 580 -25.77 0.09 -11.11
N GLN A 581 -24.60 -0.54 -11.02
CA GLN A 581 -24.21 -1.39 -9.89
C GLN A 581 -23.55 -0.62 -8.75
N ARG A 582 -23.23 0.67 -8.88
CA ARG A 582 -22.56 1.48 -7.85
C ARG A 582 -21.23 0.88 -7.34
N HIS A 583 -20.37 0.48 -8.26
CA HIS A 583 -19.04 -0.02 -7.92
C HIS A 583 -17.99 0.37 -8.96
N CYS A 584 -16.71 0.30 -8.58
CA CYS A 584 -15.59 0.88 -9.31
C CYS A 584 -15.23 0.21 -10.65
N ILE A 585 -16.04 -0.70 -11.20
CA ILE A 585 -15.71 -1.42 -12.43
C ILE A 585 -15.52 -0.49 -13.64
N GLY A 586 -16.13 0.71 -13.62
CA GLY A 586 -15.93 1.73 -14.65
C GLY A 586 -14.48 2.20 -14.77
N THR A 587 -13.63 1.98 -13.75
CA THR A 587 -12.20 2.34 -13.77
C THR A 587 -11.31 1.29 -14.47
N TYR A 588 -11.88 0.14 -14.87
CA TYR A 588 -11.11 -1.01 -15.36
C TYR A 588 -10.80 -0.93 -16.86
N VAL A 589 -11.16 0.18 -17.53
CA VAL A 589 -10.97 0.40 -18.98
C VAL A 589 -9.55 0.05 -19.43
N ASN A 590 -8.52 0.53 -18.71
CA ASN A 590 -7.13 0.27 -19.08
C ASN A 590 -6.72 -1.19 -18.93
N ALA A 591 -7.20 -1.88 -17.89
CA ALA A 591 -6.91 -3.30 -17.66
C ALA A 591 -7.62 -4.19 -18.70
N CYS A 592 -8.83 -3.80 -19.13
CA CYS A 592 -9.54 -4.51 -20.18
C CYS A 592 -8.92 -4.27 -21.56
N ALA A 593 -8.58 -3.01 -21.87
CA ALA A 593 -7.92 -2.62 -23.12
C ALA A 593 -6.54 -3.27 -23.29
N SER A 594 -5.78 -3.45 -22.20
CA SER A 594 -4.48 -4.13 -22.23
C SER A 594 -4.56 -5.65 -22.40
N GLY A 595 -5.76 -6.23 -22.27
CA GLY A 595 -5.93 -7.68 -22.31
C GLY A 595 -5.65 -8.39 -20.97
N ALA A 596 -5.39 -7.67 -19.89
CA ALA A 596 -5.13 -8.24 -18.57
C ALA A 596 -6.40 -8.74 -17.87
N THR A 597 -7.53 -8.05 -18.12
CA THR A 597 -8.81 -8.30 -17.43
C THR A 597 -9.98 -8.37 -18.41
N ARG A 598 -11.02 -9.11 -18.03
CA ARG A 598 -12.31 -9.18 -18.73
C ARG A 598 -13.45 -9.10 -17.74
N VAL A 599 -14.52 -8.43 -18.13
CA VAL A 599 -15.63 -8.12 -17.23
C VAL A 599 -16.94 -8.54 -17.86
N PHE A 600 -17.81 -9.17 -17.07
CA PHE A 600 -19.13 -9.59 -17.49
C PHE A 600 -20.21 -9.00 -16.60
N SER A 601 -21.29 -8.51 -17.21
CA SER A 601 -22.55 -8.21 -16.52
C SER A 601 -23.39 -9.48 -16.49
N LEU A 602 -23.60 -10.04 -15.29
CA LEU A 602 -24.46 -11.19 -15.07
C LEU A 602 -25.90 -10.73 -14.85
N ARG A 603 -26.81 -11.15 -15.73
CA ARG A 603 -28.20 -10.66 -15.76
C ARG A 603 -29.20 -11.79 -15.56
N ARG A 604 -30.24 -11.54 -14.77
CA ARG A 604 -31.38 -12.45 -14.56
C ARG A 604 -32.66 -11.74 -14.98
N ASN A 605 -33.39 -12.31 -15.93
CA ASN A 605 -34.62 -11.72 -16.49
C ASN A 605 -34.42 -10.26 -16.95
N GLY A 606 -33.29 -9.99 -17.60
CA GLY A 606 -32.91 -8.65 -18.09
C GLY A 606 -32.42 -7.66 -17.03
N LYS A 607 -32.47 -8.00 -15.73
CA LYS A 607 -31.93 -7.17 -14.65
C LYS A 607 -30.52 -7.60 -14.28
N ARG A 608 -29.64 -6.63 -14.02
CA ARG A 608 -28.28 -6.90 -13.56
C ARG A 608 -28.32 -7.49 -12.15
N ALA A 609 -27.70 -8.65 -11.99
CA ALA A 609 -27.63 -9.40 -10.73
C ALA A 609 -26.25 -9.25 -10.08
N ALA A 610 -25.19 -9.34 -10.88
CA ALA A 610 -23.80 -9.20 -10.43
C ALA A 610 -22.87 -8.80 -11.59
N THR A 611 -21.65 -8.43 -11.25
CA THR A 611 -20.56 -8.17 -12.18
C THR A 611 -19.43 -9.16 -11.88
N ILE A 612 -18.89 -9.80 -12.92
CA ILE A 612 -17.80 -10.78 -12.82
C ILE A 612 -16.54 -10.16 -13.39
N GLU A 613 -15.42 -10.31 -12.70
CA GLU A 613 -14.08 -10.00 -13.22
C GLU A 613 -13.27 -11.28 -13.40
N LEU A 614 -12.72 -11.44 -14.61
CA LEU A 614 -11.74 -12.46 -14.95
C LEU A 614 -10.38 -11.79 -15.17
N GLN A 615 -9.31 -12.41 -14.69
CA GLN A 615 -7.94 -11.97 -14.91
C GLN A 615 -7.14 -13.06 -15.62
N ARG A 616 -6.24 -12.63 -16.50
CA ARG A 616 -5.28 -13.50 -17.19
C ARG A 616 -4.11 -13.83 -16.27
N ASN A 617 -3.82 -15.12 -16.10
CA ASN A 617 -2.66 -15.62 -15.39
C ASN A 617 -1.40 -15.56 -16.28
N HIS A 618 -0.22 -15.72 -15.68
CA HIS A 618 1.06 -15.75 -16.39
C HIS A 618 1.15 -16.89 -17.42
N ASP A 619 0.53 -18.03 -17.15
CA ASP A 619 0.43 -19.18 -18.06
C ASP A 619 -0.59 -18.97 -19.20
N GLY A 620 -1.25 -17.81 -19.25
CA GLY A 620 -2.25 -17.46 -20.25
C GLY A 620 -3.65 -18.00 -19.99
N SER A 621 -3.86 -18.77 -18.92
CA SER A 621 -5.19 -19.18 -18.45
C SER A 621 -5.97 -17.99 -17.87
N TRP A 622 -7.29 -18.09 -17.82
CA TRP A 622 -8.15 -17.08 -17.22
C TRP A 622 -8.79 -17.63 -15.95
N ARG A 623 -8.82 -16.80 -14.90
CA ARG A 623 -9.49 -17.16 -13.64
C ARG A 623 -10.42 -16.05 -13.20
N MET A 624 -11.51 -16.43 -12.55
CA MET A 624 -12.37 -15.47 -11.85
C MET A 624 -11.63 -14.94 -10.63
N VAL A 625 -11.46 -13.62 -10.55
CA VAL A 625 -10.85 -12.96 -9.39
C VAL A 625 -11.91 -12.42 -8.45
N GLN A 626 -13.04 -11.95 -8.99
CA GLN A 626 -14.16 -11.53 -8.17
C GLN A 626 -15.51 -11.60 -8.88
N ILE A 627 -16.56 -11.71 -8.05
CA ILE A 627 -17.95 -11.47 -8.40
C ILE A 627 -18.56 -10.54 -7.34
N ARG A 628 -19.20 -9.45 -7.79
CA ARG A 628 -19.78 -8.43 -6.91
C ARG A 628 -21.19 -8.08 -7.32
N GLY A 629 -22.09 -7.98 -6.34
CA GLY A 629 -23.41 -7.41 -6.51
C GLY A 629 -23.39 -5.89 -6.44
N LYS A 630 -24.58 -5.29 -6.46
CA LYS A 630 -24.77 -3.84 -6.32
C LYS A 630 -24.06 -3.32 -5.07
N ALA A 631 -23.32 -2.23 -5.21
CA ALA A 631 -22.53 -1.56 -4.19
C ALA A 631 -21.47 -2.45 -3.52
N ASN A 632 -20.77 -3.25 -4.33
CA ASN A 632 -19.74 -4.20 -3.88
C ASN A 632 -20.24 -5.29 -2.91
N THR A 633 -21.56 -5.49 -2.83
CA THR A 633 -22.14 -6.54 -1.97
C THR A 633 -21.62 -7.92 -2.36
N VAL A 634 -21.40 -8.75 -1.34
CA VAL A 634 -21.01 -10.15 -1.55
C VAL A 634 -22.19 -10.90 -2.15
N VAL A 635 -21.95 -11.61 -3.24
CA VAL A 635 -22.96 -12.47 -3.85
C VAL A 635 -23.02 -13.78 -3.07
N GLN A 636 -24.17 -14.05 -2.45
CA GLN A 636 -24.44 -15.30 -1.72
C GLN A 636 -25.34 -16.28 -2.49
N ASP A 637 -25.91 -15.85 -3.63
CA ASP A 637 -26.74 -16.70 -4.47
C ASP A 637 -25.87 -17.77 -5.15
N SER A 638 -26.01 -19.03 -4.72
CA SER A 638 -25.23 -20.14 -5.25
C SER A 638 -25.40 -20.32 -6.75
N ALA A 639 -26.59 -20.05 -7.31
CA ALA A 639 -26.83 -20.15 -8.74
C ALA A 639 -26.06 -19.07 -9.52
N ALA A 640 -25.86 -17.89 -8.93
CA ALA A 640 -25.06 -16.82 -9.53
C ALA A 640 -23.55 -17.15 -9.47
N LEU A 641 -23.09 -17.75 -8.37
CA LEU A 641 -21.70 -18.21 -8.23
C LEU A 641 -21.38 -19.32 -9.24
N GLU A 642 -22.23 -20.34 -9.35
CA GLU A 642 -22.10 -21.40 -10.35
C GLU A 642 -22.12 -20.85 -11.78
N ALA A 643 -23.01 -19.87 -12.06
CA ALA A 643 -23.05 -19.22 -13.35
C ALA A 643 -21.74 -18.50 -13.69
N ALA A 644 -21.13 -17.83 -12.71
CA ALA A 644 -19.86 -17.14 -12.89
C ALA A 644 -18.67 -18.10 -13.12
N GLU A 645 -18.65 -19.24 -12.44
CA GLU A 645 -17.66 -20.30 -12.71
C GLU A 645 -17.79 -20.84 -14.14
N ARG A 646 -19.02 -21.09 -14.62
CA ARG A 646 -19.25 -21.52 -16.02
C ARG A 646 -18.78 -20.47 -17.01
N VAL A 647 -19.00 -19.18 -16.73
CA VAL A 647 -18.50 -18.08 -17.56
C VAL A 647 -16.96 -18.09 -17.61
N ALA A 648 -16.28 -18.26 -16.48
CA ALA A 648 -14.82 -18.31 -16.43
C ALA A 648 -14.24 -19.49 -17.23
N GLN A 649 -14.87 -20.66 -17.13
CA GLN A 649 -14.49 -21.85 -17.88
C GLN A 649 -14.68 -21.65 -19.39
N ALA A 650 -15.88 -21.21 -19.80
CA ALA A 650 -16.20 -20.95 -21.21
C ALA A 650 -15.28 -19.88 -21.82
N TYR A 651 -14.94 -18.83 -21.07
CA TYR A 651 -14.00 -17.81 -21.52
C TYR A 651 -12.59 -18.37 -21.72
N SER A 652 -12.13 -19.20 -20.78
CA SER A 652 -10.81 -19.85 -20.85
C SER A 652 -10.71 -20.80 -22.05
N GLU A 653 -11.80 -21.47 -22.42
CA GLU A 653 -11.89 -22.29 -23.63
C GLU A 653 -11.84 -21.42 -24.89
N ALA A 654 -12.66 -20.36 -24.98
CA ALA A 654 -12.68 -19.45 -26.10
C ALA A 654 -11.31 -18.79 -26.35
N ALA A 655 -10.61 -18.38 -25.28
CA ALA A 655 -9.28 -17.79 -25.35
C ALA A 655 -8.22 -18.80 -25.85
N ARG A 656 -8.32 -20.08 -25.45
CA ARG A 656 -7.42 -21.15 -25.93
C ARG A 656 -7.63 -21.43 -27.42
N SER A 657 -8.87 -21.56 -27.86
CA SER A 657 -9.20 -21.79 -29.27
C SER A 657 -8.67 -20.68 -30.18
N ARG A 658 -8.77 -19.42 -29.75
CA ARG A 658 -8.24 -18.28 -30.52
C ARG A 658 -6.71 -18.22 -30.57
N SER A 659 -6.03 -18.76 -29.55
CA SER A 659 -4.57 -18.84 -29.54
C SER A 659 -4.02 -19.96 -30.43
N GLN A 660 -4.88 -20.92 -30.83
CA GLN A 660 -4.55 -22.07 -31.67
C GLN A 660 -4.91 -21.88 -33.16
N GLU A 661 -5.55 -20.78 -33.55
CA GLU A 661 -5.74 -20.46 -34.98
C GLU A 661 -4.38 -20.08 -35.60
N PRO A 662 -3.90 -20.82 -36.64
CA PRO A 662 -2.65 -20.47 -37.31
C PRO A 662 -2.78 -19.13 -38.03
N LEU A 663 -1.76 -18.26 -37.88
CA LEU A 663 -1.54 -17.02 -38.64
C LEU A 663 -1.54 -17.30 -40.15
N ALA A 664 -2.71 -17.40 -40.76
CA ALA A 664 -2.88 -17.55 -42.19
C ALA A 664 -3.79 -16.43 -42.70
N ARG A 665 -3.15 -15.50 -43.43
CA ARG A 665 -3.68 -14.39 -44.26
C ARG A 665 -3.83 -13.01 -43.59
N SER A 666 -2.74 -12.24 -43.59
CA SER A 666 -2.72 -10.91 -44.23
C SER A 666 -1.29 -10.42 -44.54
N HIS A 667 -0.62 -11.07 -45.50
CA HIS A 667 0.41 -10.40 -46.29
C HIS A 667 -0.25 -9.79 -47.53
N ALA A 668 -0.80 -8.59 -47.38
CA ALA A 668 -1.05 -7.67 -48.48
C ALA A 668 -1.09 -6.25 -47.93
N SER A 669 -0.23 -5.38 -48.46
CA SER A 669 -0.11 -3.95 -48.17
C SER A 669 0.57 -3.55 -46.84
N ALA A 670 1.83 -3.97 -46.65
CA ALA A 670 2.78 -3.23 -45.83
C ALA A 670 3.39 -2.10 -46.67
N SER A 671 2.65 -1.01 -46.86
CA SER A 671 3.21 0.27 -47.29
C SER A 671 2.48 1.39 -46.56
N GLY A 672 3.18 1.98 -45.59
CA GLY A 672 2.76 3.20 -44.92
C GLY A 672 1.95 2.95 -43.65
N LEU A 673 2.64 2.71 -42.54
CA LEU A 673 2.44 3.39 -41.25
C LEU A 673 3.51 2.86 -40.28
N MET A 674 4.40 3.76 -39.91
CA MET A 674 5.33 3.60 -38.79
C MET A 674 4.59 3.00 -37.59
N ALA A 675 5.22 2.04 -36.90
CA ALA A 675 4.83 1.67 -35.56
C ALA A 675 4.59 2.95 -34.74
N PRO A 676 3.45 3.12 -34.05
CA PRO A 676 3.32 4.24 -33.16
C PRO A 676 4.27 3.99 -31.98
N SER A 677 5.43 4.62 -32.10
CA SER A 677 6.21 5.16 -30.98
C SER A 677 5.28 5.48 -29.82
N TYR A 678 5.65 5.02 -28.62
CA TYR A 678 5.10 5.41 -27.32
C TYR A 678 4.68 6.88 -27.27
N LEU A 679 3.47 7.17 -27.71
CA LEU A 679 2.83 8.47 -27.60
C LEU A 679 1.97 8.38 -26.36
N ILE A 680 2.56 8.81 -25.24
CA ILE A 680 1.80 9.21 -24.05
C ILE A 680 0.95 10.40 -24.49
N HIS A 681 -0.26 10.13 -24.98
CA HIS A 681 -1.29 11.16 -25.03
C HIS A 681 -1.64 11.48 -23.58
N ARG A 682 -1.41 12.74 -23.17
CA ARG A 682 -2.06 13.32 -22.01
C ARG A 682 -3.58 13.13 -22.17
N GLN A 683 -4.13 12.10 -21.54
CA GLN A 683 -5.56 12.05 -21.26
C GLN A 683 -5.82 13.00 -20.09
N GLU A 684 -6.25 14.21 -20.44
CA GLU A 684 -7.10 14.99 -19.54
C GLU A 684 -8.47 14.31 -19.52
N HIS A 685 -8.97 14.04 -18.32
CA HIS A 685 -10.34 13.59 -18.01
C HIS A 685 -10.60 12.08 -18.11
N TRP A 686 -10.23 11.37 -17.04
CA TRP A 686 -11.08 10.45 -16.25
C TRP A 686 -10.15 9.73 -15.28
N THR A 687 -10.14 10.15 -14.01
CA THR A 687 -9.42 9.45 -12.95
C THR A 687 -10.41 9.19 -11.83
N GLY A 688 -10.94 7.96 -11.83
CA GLY A 688 -11.66 7.39 -10.68
C GLY A 688 -10.77 7.26 -9.45
#